data_AF-V5WI07-F1
#
_entry.id   AF-V5WI07-F1
#
_cell.length_a   1.000
_cell.length_b   1.000
_cell.length_c   1.000
_cell.angle_alpha   90.00
_cell.angle_beta   90.00
_cell.angle_gamma   90.00
#
_symmetry.space_group_name_H-M   'P 1'
#
loop_
_entity.id
_entity.type
_entity.pdbx_description
1 polymer ?
#
loop_
_entity_poly.entity_id
_entity_poly.type
_entity_poly.pdbx_seq_one_letter_code
_entity_poly.pdbx_strand_id
1 'polypeptide(L)'
;MHGGNPEKVASELGIDPAGLYDVSACINPLGFPAWTRQLVSRNVSQLSRYPDPDYPDLKAAAAGAWSVDPGQISAGNGSSELLQAVLRARYHRGSSGELIIPVPAYIDYERYADALEIPTRFVNLPDKADFSPCDTEFISELSAVIRKAPGGSAVILANPVNPVGSCYRRRDILALVSLRMDVMIIIDEAYLEFVGEGVEDAAQVLPAPEQTPNLVRIKSLTKIYAVPGIRLGFCIAAAYFIRRVDRQLPSWNVGSLAAALGQRLLTDSGHREESRSFITGQRELLSAALGRAEGIRLIPSQANFLLFSVDQSDDEPPGDRFYSFMIKRGILLRRCDDYRNLGPHWFRLGISTKDVNRQVIHALGQWSASTASMKTCGPNHQVNGSEFAIRRVSAIMFQGTGSNAGKSLMTAAFLRCLKRRGIRCAPFKAQNMSLNSMVTLDGGEIGRAQALQARAAGIEPRVEMNPVLLKPNSETGSQVVVLGKPWRNFEASDYYNQKDRLRQTVFQAYDRLAGDYDFIVLEGAGSPGEVNLKRADIVNMAMARHACSPVVLVGDIDRGGVYASFIGHMEVMEEWERELTAGFLVNRFRGDESLLADAHEYLHESTGLPVLGIMPYVPDHRLPEEDGVDFDLRYRREVGASATAAARPADGQDVDGGNTTLRIAVIALRHISNSTDIDPLLAVNNLDLRLFVNGSELVDFDPHLIIIPGSKNVIADYRILESSGVSAAISRQALSGRTAILGICGGFQMLGNHIADPLGVETDPGETCTAMGLLPVSTILQEGKTTVRRRTRLSDGGAAIEGYEIHHGKSEYSDSLELFDDPGLGARQQSIWGTYLHGVLENRSFLNDLISSARALRPDDFPARSLLNSLARNEPDEPKGQPGPDAAVRSLEAALDRFSLIFEEHVDVDELISISGYRGDQS
;
A
#
# COMPACT_ATOMS: atom_id res chain seq x y z
N MET A 1 38.95 -6.91 3.21
CA MET A 1 37.77 -7.76 2.93
C MET A 1 36.91 -7.07 1.87
N HIS A 2 36.11 -7.81 1.08
CA HIS A 2 35.09 -7.15 0.23
C HIS A 2 33.96 -6.61 1.13
N GLY A 3 33.28 -5.52 0.71
CA GLY A 3 32.06 -5.06 1.39
C GLY A 3 30.86 -5.97 1.10
N GLY A 4 29.77 -5.82 1.84
CA GLY A 4 28.54 -6.61 1.65
C GLY A 4 28.46 -7.92 2.45
N ASN A 5 29.00 -7.94 3.67
CA ASN A 5 28.86 -9.09 4.57
C ASN A 5 28.46 -8.63 5.99
N PRO A 6 27.22 -8.13 6.17
CA PRO A 6 26.74 -7.64 7.45
C PRO A 6 26.68 -8.75 8.50
N GLU A 7 26.37 -9.99 8.12
CA GLU A 7 26.32 -11.14 9.05
C GLU A 7 27.66 -11.41 9.71
N LYS A 8 28.75 -11.42 8.94
CA LYS A 8 30.10 -11.61 9.49
C LYS A 8 30.47 -10.48 10.44
N VAL A 9 30.19 -9.23 10.06
CA VAL A 9 30.50 -8.07 10.90
C VAL A 9 29.64 -8.07 12.17
N ALA A 10 28.37 -8.43 12.05
CA ALA A 10 27.44 -8.55 13.16
C ALA A 10 27.90 -9.63 14.15
N SER A 11 28.34 -10.79 13.64
CA SER A 11 28.95 -11.87 14.41
C SER A 11 30.23 -11.44 15.13
N GLU A 12 31.15 -10.75 14.43
CA GLU A 12 32.41 -10.24 15.01
C GLU A 12 32.17 -9.18 16.11
N LEU A 13 31.06 -8.43 16.02
CA LEU A 13 30.72 -7.34 16.94
C LEU A 13 29.70 -7.73 18.02
N GLY A 14 29.12 -8.94 17.96
CA GLY A 14 28.08 -9.39 18.88
C GLY A 14 26.77 -8.60 18.79
N ILE A 15 26.41 -8.13 17.60
CA ILE A 15 25.17 -7.37 17.32
C ILE A 15 24.24 -8.17 16.41
N ASP A 16 22.94 -7.88 16.46
CA ASP A 16 21.96 -8.48 15.55
C ASP A 16 22.14 -7.93 14.12
N PRO A 17 22.40 -8.78 13.10
CA PRO A 17 22.53 -8.33 11.72
C PRO A 17 21.27 -7.61 11.19
N ALA A 18 20.07 -7.92 11.70
CA ALA A 18 18.85 -7.23 11.31
C ALA A 18 18.83 -5.74 11.71
N GLY A 19 19.66 -5.34 12.68
CA GLY A 19 19.83 -3.96 13.12
C GLY A 19 20.85 -3.15 12.31
N LEU A 20 21.50 -3.74 11.29
CA LEU A 20 22.53 -3.08 10.50
C LEU A 20 22.01 -2.56 9.15
N TYR A 21 22.11 -1.26 8.95
CA TYR A 21 22.05 -0.62 7.65
C TYR A 21 23.38 -0.82 6.90
N ASP A 22 23.45 -1.85 6.05
CA ASP A 22 24.62 -2.11 5.21
C ASP A 22 24.72 -1.11 4.05
N VAL A 23 25.65 -0.17 4.20
CA VAL A 23 26.05 0.80 3.16
C VAL A 23 27.49 0.54 2.70
N SER A 24 28.03 -0.66 2.96
CA SER A 24 29.37 -1.07 2.53
C SER A 24 29.38 -1.66 1.11
N ALA A 25 28.26 -2.26 0.70
CA ALA A 25 27.99 -2.73 -0.65
C ALA A 25 27.43 -1.62 -1.55
N CYS A 26 27.76 -1.67 -2.84
CA CYS A 26 27.33 -0.68 -3.83
C CYS A 26 26.41 -1.34 -4.87
N ILE A 27 25.18 -1.64 -4.45
CA ILE A 27 24.11 -2.21 -5.29
C ILE A 27 23.01 -1.15 -5.46
N ASN A 28 22.23 -1.20 -6.55
CA ASN A 28 21.07 -0.33 -6.70
C ASN A 28 20.04 -0.58 -5.57
N PRO A 29 19.68 0.44 -4.77
CA PRO A 29 18.74 0.28 -3.66
C PRO A 29 17.26 0.18 -4.06
N LEU A 30 16.92 0.33 -5.35
CA LEU A 30 15.55 0.14 -5.83
C LEU A 30 15.15 -1.33 -6.02
N GLY A 31 16.09 -2.26 -5.78
CA GLY A 31 15.86 -3.67 -6.06
C GLY A 31 15.90 -3.99 -7.56
N PHE A 32 15.59 -5.24 -7.91
CA PHE A 32 15.57 -5.67 -9.30
C PHE A 32 14.25 -5.27 -9.99
N PRO A 33 14.21 -5.16 -11.32
CA PRO A 33 12.98 -4.82 -12.04
C PRO A 33 11.83 -5.78 -11.71
N ALA A 34 10.62 -5.27 -11.48
CA ALA A 34 9.44 -6.06 -11.09
C ALA A 34 9.16 -7.28 -12.00
N TRP A 35 9.39 -7.16 -13.31
CA TRP A 35 9.20 -8.24 -14.28
C TRP A 35 10.17 -9.42 -14.09
N THR A 36 11.23 -9.28 -13.29
CA THR A 36 12.25 -10.32 -13.04
C THR A 36 11.60 -11.61 -12.52
N ARG A 37 10.71 -11.52 -11.53
CA ARG A 37 10.01 -12.70 -10.97
C ARG A 37 9.21 -13.43 -12.05
N GLN A 38 8.43 -12.70 -12.83
CA GLN A 38 7.60 -13.26 -13.90
C GLN A 38 8.47 -13.95 -14.96
N LEU A 39 9.61 -13.35 -15.32
CA LEU A 39 10.53 -13.94 -16.28
C LEU A 39 11.17 -15.22 -15.71
N VAL A 40 11.62 -15.20 -14.45
CA VAL A 40 12.19 -16.39 -13.79
C VAL A 40 11.15 -17.51 -13.69
N SER A 41 9.96 -17.20 -13.18
CA SER A 41 8.85 -18.16 -13.05
C SER A 41 8.49 -18.80 -14.39
N ARG A 42 8.34 -18.01 -15.45
CA ARG A 42 8.06 -18.52 -16.80
C ARG A 42 9.18 -19.41 -17.36
N ASN A 43 10.43 -19.15 -16.99
CA ASN A 43 11.61 -19.83 -17.53
C ASN A 43 12.21 -20.87 -16.58
N VAL A 44 11.62 -21.13 -15.42
CA VAL A 44 12.17 -22.07 -14.41
C VAL A 44 12.33 -23.48 -14.98
N SER A 45 11.46 -23.89 -15.91
CA SER A 45 11.54 -25.19 -16.59
C SER A 45 12.79 -25.35 -17.45
N GLN A 46 13.44 -24.25 -17.85
CA GLN A 46 14.70 -24.27 -18.61
C GLN A 46 15.88 -24.79 -17.78
N LEU A 47 15.78 -24.86 -16.45
CA LEU A 47 16.82 -25.43 -15.60
C LEU A 47 17.10 -26.91 -15.89
N SER A 48 16.15 -27.61 -16.52
CA SER A 48 16.29 -29.02 -16.93
C SER A 48 17.19 -29.24 -18.15
N ARG A 49 17.70 -28.17 -18.78
CA ARG A 49 18.50 -28.24 -20.02
C ARG A 49 19.75 -27.36 -19.92
N TYR A 50 20.84 -27.81 -20.54
CA TYR A 50 21.99 -26.93 -20.76
C TYR A 50 21.62 -25.78 -21.70
N PRO A 51 22.10 -24.56 -21.47
CA PRO A 51 21.94 -23.46 -22.41
C PRO A 51 22.75 -23.73 -23.68
N ASP A 52 22.49 -22.95 -24.72
CA ASP A 52 23.39 -22.89 -25.88
C ASP A 52 24.79 -22.41 -25.41
N PRO A 53 25.87 -23.17 -25.66
CA PRO A 53 27.21 -22.81 -25.20
C PRO A 53 27.77 -21.52 -25.84
N ASP A 54 27.23 -21.08 -26.98
CA ASP A 54 27.66 -19.87 -27.67
C ASP A 54 26.83 -18.62 -27.29
N TYR A 55 25.68 -18.83 -26.63
CA TYR A 55 24.75 -17.80 -26.17
C TYR A 55 24.33 -16.77 -27.26
N PRO A 56 23.87 -17.21 -28.44
CA PRO A 56 23.63 -16.33 -29.59
C PRO A 56 22.63 -15.21 -29.27
N ASP A 57 21.51 -15.52 -28.61
CA ASP A 57 20.47 -14.53 -28.28
C ASP A 57 20.96 -13.48 -27.27
N LEU A 58 21.72 -13.91 -26.27
CA LEU A 58 22.32 -13.01 -25.27
C LEU A 58 23.35 -12.08 -25.90
N LYS A 59 24.23 -12.62 -26.76
CA LYS A 59 25.22 -11.83 -27.50
C LYS A 59 24.56 -10.87 -28.49
N ALA A 60 23.48 -11.29 -29.15
CA ALA A 60 22.71 -10.44 -30.06
C ALA A 60 22.03 -9.28 -29.31
N ALA A 61 21.42 -9.54 -28.15
CA ALA A 61 20.84 -8.49 -27.30
C ALA A 61 21.91 -7.49 -26.85
N ALA A 62 23.10 -7.98 -26.47
CA ALA A 62 24.20 -7.14 -26.02
C ALA A 62 24.80 -6.31 -27.17
N ALA A 63 24.90 -6.91 -28.36
CA ALA A 63 25.32 -6.27 -29.60
C ALA A 63 24.39 -5.12 -29.97
N GLY A 64 23.07 -5.33 -29.90
CA GLY A 64 22.08 -4.29 -30.11
C GLY A 64 22.20 -3.13 -29.09
N ALA A 65 22.36 -3.45 -27.81
CA ALA A 65 22.44 -2.46 -26.73
C ALA A 65 23.70 -1.57 -26.81
N TRP A 66 24.82 -2.08 -27.32
CA TRP A 66 26.09 -1.33 -27.40
C TRP A 66 26.54 -0.99 -28.82
N SER A 67 25.73 -1.31 -29.82
CA SER A 67 25.99 -1.03 -31.24
C SER A 67 27.34 -1.60 -31.72
N VAL A 68 27.58 -2.88 -31.43
CA VAL A 68 28.77 -3.65 -31.83
C VAL A 68 28.34 -4.98 -32.47
N ASP A 69 29.26 -5.69 -33.12
CA ASP A 69 28.95 -7.00 -33.70
C ASP A 69 28.89 -8.11 -32.62
N PRO A 70 28.00 -9.12 -32.73
CA PRO A 70 27.94 -10.23 -31.77
C PRO A 70 29.26 -10.99 -31.61
N GLY A 71 30.07 -11.08 -32.67
CA GLY A 71 31.40 -11.69 -32.64
C GLY A 71 32.44 -10.88 -31.86
N GLN A 72 32.10 -9.67 -31.42
CA GLN A 72 32.90 -8.80 -30.57
C GLN A 72 32.48 -8.86 -29.11
N ILE A 73 31.60 -9.79 -28.74
CA ILE A 73 31.09 -9.95 -27.38
C ILE A 73 31.36 -11.35 -26.85
N SER A 74 31.90 -11.41 -25.63
CA SER A 74 31.89 -12.60 -24.79
C SER A 74 31.02 -12.35 -23.56
N ALA A 75 30.30 -13.38 -23.11
CA ALA A 75 29.48 -13.35 -21.90
C ALA A 75 30.11 -14.24 -20.84
N GLY A 76 30.04 -13.81 -19.58
CA GLY A 76 30.64 -14.54 -18.47
C GLY A 76 29.87 -14.47 -17.17
N ASN A 77 30.27 -15.33 -16.23
CA ASN A 77 29.72 -15.51 -14.90
C ASN A 77 30.08 -14.32 -13.97
N GLY A 78 29.70 -13.11 -14.41
CA GLY A 78 30.13 -11.83 -13.85
C GLY A 78 31.40 -11.26 -14.51
N SER A 79 31.66 -9.98 -14.26
CA SER A 79 32.88 -9.30 -14.73
C SER A 79 34.16 -9.92 -14.17
N SER A 80 34.11 -10.50 -12.97
CA SER A 80 35.25 -11.16 -12.33
C SER A 80 35.81 -12.35 -13.13
N GLU A 81 34.94 -13.20 -13.68
CA GLU A 81 35.37 -14.32 -14.54
C GLU A 81 36.01 -13.79 -15.83
N LEU A 82 35.37 -12.80 -16.45
CA LEU A 82 35.84 -12.20 -17.69
C LEU A 82 37.18 -11.47 -17.54
N LEU A 83 37.41 -10.78 -16.41
CA LEU A 83 38.69 -10.15 -16.13
C LEU A 83 39.82 -11.17 -16.09
N GLN A 84 39.62 -12.31 -15.41
CA GLN A 84 40.60 -13.39 -15.40
C GLN A 84 40.78 -14.00 -16.79
N ALA A 85 39.69 -14.24 -17.53
CA ALA A 85 39.75 -14.77 -18.90
C ALA A 85 40.50 -13.83 -19.85
N VAL A 86 40.29 -12.52 -19.74
CA VAL A 86 41.02 -11.49 -20.50
C VAL A 86 42.50 -11.49 -20.16
N LEU A 87 42.86 -11.56 -18.87
CA LEU A 87 44.27 -11.62 -18.47
C LEU A 87 44.94 -12.91 -18.98
N ARG A 88 44.29 -14.08 -18.89
CA ARG A 88 44.80 -15.34 -19.46
C ARG A 88 44.94 -15.29 -20.99
N ALA A 89 43.97 -14.67 -21.67
CA ALA A 89 44.00 -14.49 -23.12
C ALA A 89 45.13 -13.53 -23.57
N ARG A 90 45.48 -12.56 -22.71
CA ARG A 90 46.54 -11.59 -22.94
C ARG A 90 47.93 -12.18 -22.66
N TYR A 91 48.10 -12.75 -21.47
CA TYR A 91 49.36 -13.27 -20.93
C TYR A 91 49.44 -14.79 -21.11
N HIS A 92 49.74 -15.22 -22.33
CA HIS A 92 50.00 -16.61 -22.65
C HIS A 92 51.45 -16.99 -22.30
N ARG A 93 51.74 -18.30 -22.17
CA ARG A 93 53.09 -18.81 -21.85
C ARG A 93 54.15 -18.15 -22.74
N GLY A 94 55.16 -17.53 -22.11
CA GLY A 94 56.23 -16.81 -22.79
C GLY A 94 56.02 -15.29 -22.95
N SER A 95 54.90 -14.73 -22.46
CA SER A 95 54.69 -13.29 -22.42
C SER A 95 55.62 -12.60 -21.42
N SER A 96 56.29 -11.52 -21.82
CA SER A 96 57.18 -10.71 -20.98
C SER A 96 56.57 -9.37 -20.54
N GLY A 97 55.26 -9.19 -20.76
CA GLY A 97 54.52 -7.97 -20.42
C GLY A 97 54.23 -7.86 -18.93
N GLU A 98 53.91 -6.64 -18.50
CA GLU A 98 53.47 -6.32 -17.13
C GLU A 98 52.04 -5.75 -17.13
N LEU A 99 51.32 -5.91 -16.03
CA LEU A 99 50.02 -5.28 -15.80
C LEU A 99 50.20 -3.96 -15.05
N ILE A 100 49.81 -2.86 -15.69
CA ILE A 100 49.86 -1.52 -15.14
C ILE A 100 48.51 -1.19 -14.50
N ILE A 101 48.52 -0.80 -13.23
CA ILE A 101 47.31 -0.54 -12.43
C ILE A 101 47.41 0.85 -11.79
N PRO A 102 46.60 1.83 -12.22
CA PRO A 102 46.41 3.06 -11.46
C PRO A 102 45.76 2.78 -10.10
N VAL A 103 46.28 3.33 -9.01
CA VAL A 103 45.83 3.06 -7.62
C VAL A 103 45.50 4.34 -6.86
N PRO A 104 44.45 4.35 -6.01
CA PRO A 104 43.65 3.20 -5.55
C PRO A 104 42.71 2.62 -6.62
N ALA A 105 42.60 1.29 -6.64
CA ALA A 105 41.78 0.56 -7.59
C ALA A 105 41.15 -0.68 -6.96
N TYR A 106 40.24 -1.34 -7.69
CA TYR A 106 39.61 -2.57 -7.25
C TYR A 106 40.65 -3.66 -6.93
N ILE A 107 40.59 -4.16 -5.70
CA ILE A 107 41.63 -5.01 -5.10
C ILE A 107 41.86 -6.33 -5.85
N ASP A 108 40.87 -6.85 -6.58
CA ASP A 108 41.05 -8.13 -7.25
C ASP A 108 41.88 -8.01 -8.54
N TYR A 109 42.11 -6.82 -9.10
CA TYR A 109 43.01 -6.68 -10.26
C TYR A 109 44.41 -7.19 -9.94
N GLU A 110 44.93 -6.80 -8.77
CA GLU A 110 46.21 -7.27 -8.25
C GLU A 110 46.16 -8.77 -7.93
N ARG A 111 45.12 -9.23 -7.22
CA ARG A 111 44.98 -10.66 -6.89
C ARG A 111 44.93 -11.55 -8.12
N TYR A 112 44.28 -11.11 -9.20
CA TYR A 112 44.25 -11.86 -10.46
C TYR A 112 45.61 -11.85 -11.15
N ALA A 113 46.34 -10.75 -11.09
CA ALA A 113 47.70 -10.68 -11.62
C ALA A 113 48.65 -11.61 -10.85
N ASP A 114 48.61 -11.58 -9.52
CA ASP A 114 49.39 -12.44 -8.64
C ASP A 114 49.10 -13.92 -8.89
N ALA A 115 47.81 -14.28 -8.97
CA ALA A 115 47.37 -15.65 -9.25
C ALA A 115 47.82 -16.18 -10.63
N LEU A 116 48.11 -15.27 -11.57
CA LEU A 116 48.60 -15.59 -12.91
C LEU A 116 50.11 -15.33 -13.06
N GLU A 117 50.80 -14.99 -11.97
CA GLU A 117 52.24 -14.66 -11.94
C GLU A 117 52.61 -13.53 -12.93
N ILE A 118 51.71 -12.57 -13.13
CA ILE A 118 51.93 -11.42 -14.01
C ILE A 118 52.63 -10.30 -13.21
N PRO A 119 53.79 -9.80 -13.66
CA PRO A 119 54.43 -8.65 -13.02
C PRO A 119 53.49 -7.43 -13.01
N THR A 120 53.32 -6.79 -11.85
CA THR A 120 52.46 -5.61 -11.68
C THR A 120 53.26 -4.33 -11.52
N ARG A 121 52.81 -3.25 -12.16
CA ARG A 121 53.33 -1.90 -11.96
C ARG A 121 52.19 -0.98 -11.53
N PHE A 122 52.34 -0.37 -10.36
CA PHE A 122 51.36 0.57 -9.82
C PHE A 122 51.68 2.01 -10.23
N VAL A 123 50.66 2.80 -10.55
CA VAL A 123 50.77 4.25 -10.82
C VAL A 123 49.81 4.99 -9.89
N ASN A 124 50.29 5.97 -9.13
CA ASN A 124 49.48 6.57 -8.07
C ASN A 124 48.58 7.66 -8.63
N LEU A 125 47.27 7.56 -8.38
CA LEU A 125 46.36 8.69 -8.51
C LEU A 125 46.72 9.73 -7.44
N PRO A 126 46.83 11.01 -7.78
CA PRO A 126 47.31 12.03 -6.86
C PRO A 126 46.25 12.39 -5.81
N ASP A 127 46.53 12.12 -4.53
CA ASP A 127 45.66 12.51 -3.41
C ASP A 127 45.40 14.04 -3.41
N LYS A 128 46.42 14.85 -3.73
CA LYS A 128 46.27 16.32 -3.83
C LYS A 128 45.27 16.78 -4.89
N ALA A 129 44.95 15.94 -5.88
CA ALA A 129 43.94 16.22 -6.90
C ALA A 129 42.68 15.39 -6.68
N ASP A 130 42.38 15.04 -5.43
CA ASP A 130 41.23 14.22 -5.03
C ASP A 130 41.17 12.87 -5.77
N PHE A 131 42.33 12.28 -6.05
CA PHE A 131 42.48 11.07 -6.85
C PHE A 131 41.86 11.14 -8.25
N SER A 132 41.76 12.35 -8.82
CA SER A 132 41.16 12.53 -10.14
C SER A 132 41.93 11.78 -11.22
N PRO A 133 41.28 10.87 -11.98
CA PRO A 133 41.90 10.18 -13.11
C PRO A 133 42.11 11.09 -14.32
N CYS A 134 41.62 12.33 -14.25
CA CYS A 134 41.74 13.35 -15.29
C CYS A 134 42.81 14.40 -14.99
N ASP A 135 43.58 14.21 -13.93
CA ASP A 135 44.71 15.07 -13.59
C ASP A 135 45.79 15.01 -14.69
N THR A 136 46.30 16.19 -15.07
CA THR A 136 47.23 16.32 -16.21
C THR A 136 48.58 15.68 -15.92
N GLU A 137 49.08 15.81 -14.68
CA GLU A 137 50.37 15.23 -14.29
C GLU A 137 50.27 13.70 -14.24
N PHE A 138 49.19 13.18 -13.66
CA PHE A 138 48.90 11.75 -13.64
C PHE A 138 48.79 11.15 -15.05
N ILE A 139 48.02 11.76 -15.96
CA ILE A 139 47.90 11.26 -17.34
C ILE A 139 49.25 11.30 -18.07
N SER A 140 50.07 12.31 -17.82
CA SER A 140 51.43 12.41 -18.37
C SER A 140 52.33 11.29 -17.84
N GLU A 141 52.29 11.03 -16.54
CA GLU A 141 53.03 9.93 -15.89
C GLU A 141 52.60 8.57 -16.45
N LEU A 142 51.29 8.29 -16.47
CA LEU A 142 50.75 7.05 -17.01
C LEU A 142 51.15 6.86 -18.48
N SER A 143 51.09 7.93 -19.28
CA SER A 143 51.56 7.91 -20.67
C SER A 143 53.05 7.58 -20.78
N ALA A 144 53.89 8.13 -19.91
CA ALA A 144 55.32 7.84 -19.88
C ALA A 144 55.60 6.38 -19.48
N VAL A 145 54.84 5.84 -18.52
CA VAL A 145 54.89 4.43 -18.12
C VAL A 145 54.52 3.52 -19.29
N ILE A 146 53.42 3.80 -19.99
CA ILE A 146 52.96 3.03 -21.17
C ILE A 146 54.01 3.02 -22.28
N ARG A 147 54.63 4.17 -22.59
CA ARG A 147 55.67 4.26 -23.63
C ARG A 147 56.87 3.35 -23.33
N LYS A 148 57.24 3.21 -22.05
CA LYS A 148 58.39 2.42 -21.59
C LYS A 148 58.05 0.96 -21.26
N ALA A 149 56.78 0.59 -21.24
CA ALA A 149 56.34 -0.76 -20.87
C ALA A 149 56.86 -1.82 -21.88
N PRO A 150 57.21 -3.03 -21.43
CA PRO A 150 57.54 -4.12 -22.33
C PRO A 150 56.43 -4.39 -23.35
N GLY A 151 56.77 -4.81 -24.56
CA GLY A 151 55.77 -5.29 -25.52
C GLY A 151 55.01 -6.48 -24.92
N GLY A 152 53.69 -6.52 -25.07
CA GLY A 152 52.89 -7.54 -24.39
C GLY A 152 52.22 -7.08 -23.09
N SER A 153 52.47 -5.85 -22.64
CA SER A 153 51.86 -5.29 -21.41
C SER A 153 50.37 -4.95 -21.58
N ALA A 154 49.70 -4.73 -20.46
CA ALA A 154 48.33 -4.20 -20.41
C ALA A 154 48.17 -3.15 -19.31
N VAL A 155 47.24 -2.22 -19.49
CA VAL A 155 46.80 -1.25 -18.49
C VAL A 155 45.35 -1.56 -18.14
N ILE A 156 45.01 -1.65 -16.86
CA ILE A 156 43.62 -1.83 -16.42
C ILE A 156 43.11 -0.56 -15.73
N LEU A 157 42.03 0.01 -16.25
CA LEU A 157 41.41 1.25 -15.80
C LEU A 157 39.98 0.96 -15.33
N ALA A 158 39.64 1.30 -14.10
CA ALA A 158 38.24 1.31 -13.65
C ALA A 158 37.58 2.64 -14.05
N ASN A 159 36.39 2.60 -14.65
CA ASN A 159 35.66 3.79 -15.07
C ASN A 159 34.14 3.65 -14.85
N PRO A 160 33.56 4.26 -13.79
CA PRO A 160 34.20 5.04 -12.73
C PRO A 160 35.23 4.25 -11.90
N VAL A 161 36.22 4.96 -11.33
CA VAL A 161 37.28 4.36 -10.52
C VAL A 161 36.72 3.84 -9.19
N ASN A 162 36.91 2.57 -8.85
CA ASN A 162 36.56 2.02 -7.52
C ASN A 162 37.82 1.97 -6.64
N PRO A 163 37.90 2.69 -5.50
CA PRO A 163 36.79 3.21 -4.70
C PRO A 163 36.49 4.71 -4.83
N VAL A 164 37.18 5.43 -5.70
CA VAL A 164 37.14 6.92 -5.80
C VAL A 164 35.77 7.45 -6.25
N GLY A 165 35.19 6.86 -7.29
CA GLY A 165 33.88 7.21 -7.85
C GLY A 165 33.94 8.14 -9.06
N SER A 166 35.11 8.72 -9.37
CA SER A 166 35.30 9.62 -10.51
C SER A 166 35.58 8.89 -11.83
N CYS A 167 35.18 9.49 -12.96
CA CYS A 167 35.43 8.95 -14.31
C CYS A 167 36.64 9.57 -15.02
N TYR A 168 37.22 8.82 -15.96
CA TYR A 168 38.15 9.33 -16.98
C TYR A 168 37.40 10.10 -18.06
N ARG A 169 38.03 11.12 -18.65
CA ARG A 169 37.53 11.74 -19.89
C ARG A 169 37.73 10.81 -21.07
N ARG A 170 36.77 10.75 -21.99
CA ARG A 170 36.89 9.97 -23.24
C ARG A 170 38.17 10.30 -24.00
N ARG A 171 38.50 11.59 -24.15
CA ARG A 171 39.70 12.01 -24.88
C ARG A 171 40.99 11.43 -24.27
N ASP A 172 41.06 11.31 -22.95
CA ASP A 172 42.24 10.82 -22.25
C ASP A 172 42.36 9.30 -22.43
N ILE A 173 41.25 8.56 -22.35
CA ILE A 173 41.19 7.13 -22.71
C ILE A 173 41.68 6.91 -24.14
N LEU A 174 41.15 7.67 -25.11
CA LEU A 174 41.51 7.52 -26.53
C LEU A 174 42.96 7.89 -26.79
N ALA A 175 43.49 8.89 -26.09
CA ALA A 175 44.91 9.22 -26.14
C ALA A 175 45.76 8.04 -25.67
N LEU A 176 45.43 7.42 -24.52
CA LEU A 176 46.15 6.26 -23.98
C LEU A 176 46.08 5.05 -24.93
N VAL A 177 44.91 4.75 -25.50
CA VAL A 177 44.73 3.69 -26.50
C VAL A 177 45.62 3.91 -27.73
N SER A 178 45.77 5.17 -28.14
CA SER A 178 46.55 5.55 -29.33
C SER A 178 48.07 5.60 -29.10
N LEU A 179 48.54 5.54 -27.84
CA LEU A 179 49.97 5.64 -27.51
C LEU A 179 50.77 4.47 -28.07
N ARG A 180 50.32 3.24 -27.85
CA ARG A 180 50.94 2.01 -28.37
C ARG A 180 49.93 0.89 -28.57
N MET A 181 49.85 0.37 -29.80
CA MET A 181 48.92 -0.71 -30.18
C MET A 181 49.28 -2.08 -29.63
N ASP A 182 50.53 -2.31 -29.22
CA ASP A 182 51.00 -3.56 -28.62
C ASP A 182 50.84 -3.60 -27.09
N VAL A 183 50.35 -2.51 -26.50
CA VAL A 183 49.87 -2.43 -25.10
C VAL A 183 48.35 -2.47 -25.12
N MET A 184 47.77 -3.37 -24.34
CA MET A 184 46.31 -3.51 -24.24
C MET A 184 45.76 -2.55 -23.18
N ILE A 185 44.69 -1.83 -23.50
CA ILE A 185 43.95 -1.02 -22.52
C ILE A 185 42.67 -1.78 -22.16
N ILE A 186 42.53 -2.17 -20.90
CA ILE A 186 41.36 -2.84 -20.35
C ILE A 186 40.59 -1.81 -19.53
N ILE A 187 39.32 -1.58 -19.84
CA ILE A 187 38.44 -0.66 -19.10
C ILE A 187 37.36 -1.46 -18.40
N ASP A 188 37.34 -1.41 -17.07
CA ASP A 188 36.26 -1.96 -16.25
C ASP A 188 35.17 -0.90 -16.04
N GLU A 189 34.06 -1.09 -16.75
CA GLU A 189 32.89 -0.22 -16.78
C GLU A 189 31.77 -0.71 -15.84
N ALA A 190 32.10 -1.47 -14.77
CA ALA A 190 31.12 -2.08 -13.87
C ALA A 190 30.12 -1.10 -13.22
N TYR A 191 30.48 0.20 -13.08
CA TYR A 191 29.64 1.24 -12.49
C TYR A 191 29.19 2.31 -13.50
N LEU A 192 29.54 2.17 -14.78
CA LEU A 192 29.29 3.21 -15.80
C LEU A 192 27.79 3.52 -15.96
N GLU A 193 26.94 2.52 -15.77
CA GLU A 193 25.48 2.67 -15.89
C GLU A 193 24.85 3.56 -14.81
N PHE A 194 25.58 3.95 -13.76
CA PHE A 194 25.11 4.91 -12.73
C PHE A 194 25.44 6.37 -13.03
N VAL A 195 26.27 6.63 -14.04
CA VAL A 195 26.68 8.00 -14.39
C VAL A 195 25.49 8.73 -15.01
N GLY A 196 25.12 9.88 -14.42
CA GLY A 196 23.95 10.67 -14.82
C GLY A 196 24.18 11.48 -16.11
N GLU A 197 23.09 11.99 -16.68
CA GLU A 197 23.12 12.91 -17.83
C GLU A 197 23.82 14.24 -17.46
N GLY A 198 24.57 14.82 -18.41
CA GLY A 198 25.34 16.06 -18.17
C GLY A 198 26.83 15.87 -17.86
N VAL A 199 27.30 14.62 -17.67
CA VAL A 199 28.75 14.29 -17.63
C VAL A 199 29.21 13.82 -19.02
N GLU A 200 28.93 14.66 -20.03
CA GLU A 200 28.84 14.28 -21.44
C GLU A 200 30.09 13.61 -22.02
N ASP A 201 31.30 13.89 -21.51
CA ASP A 201 32.52 13.32 -22.09
C ASP A 201 32.84 11.91 -21.55
N ALA A 202 32.42 11.55 -20.34
CA ALA A 202 32.80 10.27 -19.71
C ALA A 202 31.85 9.10 -20.05
N ALA A 203 30.59 9.40 -20.34
CA ALA A 203 29.55 8.41 -20.64
C ALA A 203 29.35 8.13 -22.14
N GLN A 204 30.05 8.85 -23.02
CA GLN A 204 29.93 8.66 -24.47
C GLN A 204 30.46 7.30 -24.92
N VAL A 205 29.76 6.70 -25.90
CA VAL A 205 30.09 5.40 -26.50
C VAL A 205 31.49 5.43 -27.12
N LEU A 206 32.44 4.71 -26.51
CA LEU A 206 33.80 4.56 -27.06
C LEU A 206 33.75 3.95 -28.47
N PRO A 207 34.74 4.25 -29.34
CA PRO A 207 34.80 3.73 -30.71
C PRO A 207 34.62 2.22 -30.81
N ALA A 208 34.12 1.77 -31.96
CA ALA A 208 33.97 0.35 -32.25
C ALA A 208 35.31 -0.40 -32.14
N PRO A 209 35.31 -1.68 -31.76
CA PRO A 209 36.56 -2.43 -31.57
C PRO A 209 37.46 -2.53 -32.82
N GLU A 210 36.92 -2.34 -34.04
CA GLU A 210 37.70 -2.21 -35.29
C GLU A 210 38.65 -1.02 -35.27
N GLN A 211 38.24 0.10 -34.66
CA GLN A 211 39.02 1.34 -34.61
C GLN A 211 40.04 1.33 -33.48
N THR A 212 39.86 0.44 -32.50
CA THR A 212 40.66 0.36 -31.27
C THR A 212 40.99 -1.10 -30.92
N PRO A 213 41.78 -1.81 -31.75
CA PRO A 213 41.97 -3.27 -31.63
C PRO A 213 42.73 -3.73 -30.38
N ASN A 214 43.33 -2.80 -29.63
CA ASN A 214 43.99 -3.00 -28.35
C ASN A 214 43.13 -2.57 -27.14
N LEU A 215 41.87 -2.16 -27.36
CA LEU A 215 40.92 -1.81 -26.30
C LEU A 215 40.03 -3.01 -25.95
N VAL A 216 39.89 -3.26 -24.65
CA VAL A 216 38.97 -4.25 -24.07
C VAL A 216 38.08 -3.54 -23.06
N ARG A 217 36.77 -3.79 -23.13
CA ARG A 217 35.80 -3.22 -22.19
C ARG A 217 35.10 -4.34 -21.43
N ILE A 218 35.08 -4.24 -20.11
CA ILE A 218 34.35 -5.15 -19.23
C ILE A 218 33.12 -4.42 -18.72
N LYS A 219 31.96 -5.04 -18.86
CA LYS A 219 30.68 -4.50 -18.41
C LYS A 219 30.00 -5.39 -17.40
N SER A 220 29.25 -4.77 -16.49
CA SER A 220 28.32 -5.45 -15.61
C SER A 220 26.97 -4.74 -15.60
N LEU A 221 25.90 -5.51 -15.77
CA LEU A 221 24.53 -5.03 -15.58
C LEU A 221 24.03 -5.31 -14.16
N THR A 222 24.72 -6.18 -13.42
CA THR A 222 24.24 -6.72 -12.15
C THR A 222 24.10 -5.67 -11.05
N LYS A 223 24.87 -4.58 -11.13
CA LYS A 223 24.87 -3.51 -10.13
C LYS A 223 23.68 -2.58 -10.28
N ILE A 224 23.48 -2.03 -11.49
CA ILE A 224 22.39 -1.10 -11.81
C ILE A 224 21.02 -1.77 -11.74
N TYR A 225 20.91 -3.07 -12.04
CA TYR A 225 19.66 -3.81 -11.95
C TYR A 225 19.49 -4.62 -10.67
N ALA A 226 20.34 -4.41 -9.66
CA ALA A 226 20.31 -5.11 -8.37
C ALA A 226 20.19 -6.65 -8.44
N VAL A 227 20.85 -7.27 -9.43
CA VAL A 227 20.92 -8.73 -9.59
C VAL A 227 22.35 -9.26 -9.45
N PRO A 228 23.12 -8.91 -8.40
CA PRO A 228 24.48 -9.45 -8.24
C PRO A 228 24.52 -10.97 -8.19
N GLY A 229 23.46 -11.62 -7.70
CA GLY A 229 23.35 -13.08 -7.56
C GLY A 229 23.20 -13.87 -8.88
N ILE A 230 22.73 -13.26 -9.98
CA ILE A 230 22.63 -13.96 -11.27
C ILE A 230 24.00 -14.15 -11.93
N ARG A 231 25.00 -13.43 -11.44
CA ARG A 231 26.39 -13.47 -11.91
C ARG A 231 26.51 -13.31 -13.44
N LEU A 232 26.26 -12.10 -13.96
CA LEU A 232 26.36 -11.82 -15.40
C LEU A 232 27.29 -10.64 -15.71
N GLY A 233 28.16 -10.81 -16.69
CA GLY A 233 29.05 -9.78 -17.22
C GLY A 233 29.31 -9.97 -18.71
N PHE A 234 29.89 -8.94 -19.33
CA PHE A 234 30.20 -8.95 -20.76
C PHE A 234 31.59 -8.37 -21.03
N CYS A 235 32.29 -8.94 -21.99
CA CYS A 235 33.56 -8.44 -22.51
C CYS A 235 33.35 -8.01 -23.96
N ILE A 236 33.70 -6.76 -24.28
CA ILE A 236 33.65 -6.20 -25.62
C ILE A 236 35.09 -5.92 -26.08
N ALA A 237 35.49 -6.51 -27.20
CA ALA A 237 36.81 -6.33 -27.78
C ALA A 237 36.81 -6.72 -29.26
N ALA A 238 37.93 -6.50 -29.95
CA ALA A 238 38.07 -6.94 -31.33
C ALA A 238 37.80 -8.45 -31.46
N ALA A 239 37.10 -8.86 -32.53
CA ALA A 239 36.61 -10.24 -32.68
C ALA A 239 37.70 -11.31 -32.57
N TYR A 240 38.94 -11.01 -33.00
CA TYR A 240 40.06 -11.94 -32.85
C TYR A 240 40.46 -12.17 -31.39
N PHE A 241 40.33 -11.16 -30.54
CA PHE A 241 40.66 -11.24 -29.12
C PHE A 241 39.53 -11.89 -28.35
N ILE A 242 38.27 -11.64 -28.69
CA ILE A 242 37.11 -12.34 -28.12
C ILE A 242 37.22 -13.85 -28.31
N ARG A 243 37.62 -14.33 -29.51
CA ARG A 243 37.89 -15.76 -29.72
C ARG A 243 38.98 -16.33 -28.81
N ARG A 244 39.92 -15.51 -28.32
CA ARG A 244 40.93 -15.93 -27.34
C ARG A 244 40.35 -15.96 -25.93
N VAL A 245 39.53 -14.98 -25.57
CA VAL A 245 38.81 -14.92 -24.29
C VAL A 245 37.87 -16.11 -24.15
N ASP A 246 37.05 -16.40 -25.17
CA ASP A 246 36.11 -17.53 -25.16
C ASP A 246 36.82 -18.88 -24.94
N ARG A 247 38.05 -19.05 -25.43
CA ARG A 247 38.87 -20.26 -25.18
C ARG A 247 39.37 -20.39 -23.74
N GLN A 248 39.34 -19.32 -22.96
CA GLN A 248 39.68 -19.34 -21.53
C GLN A 248 38.46 -19.60 -20.65
N LEU A 249 37.25 -19.54 -21.21
CA LEU A 249 36.00 -19.76 -20.49
C LEU A 249 35.58 -21.22 -20.57
N PRO A 250 35.02 -21.80 -19.49
CA PRO A 250 34.37 -23.10 -19.56
C PRO A 250 33.16 -23.07 -20.50
N SER A 251 32.82 -24.21 -21.09
CA SER A 251 31.52 -24.38 -21.74
C SER A 251 30.39 -24.23 -20.71
N TRP A 252 29.28 -23.61 -21.14
CA TRP A 252 28.11 -23.35 -20.29
C TRP A 252 28.39 -22.51 -19.02
N ASN A 253 29.34 -21.59 -19.08
CA ASN A 253 29.73 -20.74 -17.94
C ASN A 253 28.62 -19.81 -17.43
N VAL A 254 27.65 -19.43 -18.28
CA VAL A 254 26.46 -18.66 -17.91
C VAL A 254 25.22 -19.57 -17.86
N GLY A 255 24.49 -19.55 -16.75
CA GLY A 255 23.27 -20.35 -16.58
C GLY A 255 22.10 -19.88 -17.46
N SER A 256 21.13 -20.76 -17.74
CA SER A 256 19.96 -20.46 -18.59
C SER A 256 19.13 -19.27 -18.09
N LEU A 257 18.85 -19.20 -16.79
CA LEU A 257 18.14 -18.06 -16.20
C LEU A 257 18.93 -16.75 -16.29
N ALA A 258 20.25 -16.79 -16.05
CA ALA A 258 21.11 -15.61 -16.17
C ALA A 258 21.15 -15.10 -17.61
N ALA A 259 21.20 -16.00 -18.60
CA ALA A 259 21.15 -15.64 -20.01
C ALA A 259 19.79 -15.02 -20.40
N ALA A 260 18.67 -15.64 -19.99
CA ALA A 260 17.33 -15.11 -20.25
C ALA A 260 17.10 -13.73 -19.61
N LEU A 261 17.52 -13.57 -18.34
CA LEU A 261 17.48 -12.28 -17.65
C LEU A 261 18.35 -11.25 -18.35
N GLY A 262 19.59 -11.60 -18.71
CA GLY A 262 20.52 -10.74 -19.42
C GLY A 262 19.92 -10.12 -20.68
N GLN A 263 19.25 -10.94 -21.50
CA GLN A 263 18.57 -10.48 -22.71
C GLN A 263 17.53 -9.39 -22.42
N ARG A 264 16.72 -9.58 -21.38
CA ARG A 264 15.68 -8.60 -21.03
C ARG A 264 16.26 -7.35 -20.37
N LEU A 265 17.21 -7.50 -19.44
CA LEU A 265 17.88 -6.40 -18.75
C LEU A 265 18.53 -5.42 -19.73
N LEU A 266 19.19 -5.92 -20.77
CA LEU A 266 19.82 -5.09 -21.80
C LEU A 266 18.85 -4.13 -22.49
N THR A 267 17.56 -4.51 -22.59
CA THR A 267 16.50 -3.74 -23.25
C THR A 267 15.66 -2.87 -22.31
N ASP A 268 15.83 -2.98 -20.99
CA ASP A 268 15.03 -2.23 -20.01
C ASP A 268 15.66 -0.87 -19.70
N SER A 269 15.41 0.13 -20.55
CA SER A 269 15.86 1.51 -20.31
C SER A 269 15.09 2.19 -19.17
N GLY A 270 13.82 1.86 -18.96
CA GLY A 270 12.95 2.51 -17.98
C GLY A 270 13.46 2.37 -16.55
N HIS A 271 13.71 1.12 -16.10
CA HIS A 271 14.25 0.90 -14.75
C HIS A 271 15.66 1.50 -14.59
N ARG A 272 16.45 1.50 -15.67
CA ARG A 272 17.80 2.07 -15.68
C ARG A 272 17.79 3.58 -15.46
N GLU A 273 16.93 4.29 -16.17
CA GLU A 273 16.76 5.75 -16.07
C GLU A 273 16.22 6.14 -14.69
N GLU A 274 15.20 5.42 -14.19
CA GLU A 274 14.67 5.60 -12.83
C GLU A 274 15.78 5.45 -11.78
N SER A 275 16.57 4.38 -11.89
CA SER A 275 17.67 4.09 -10.97
C SER A 275 18.77 5.15 -11.01
N ARG A 276 19.15 5.63 -12.19
CA ARG A 276 20.12 6.74 -12.35
C ARG A 276 19.60 8.02 -11.72
N SER A 277 18.34 8.38 -11.96
CA SER A 277 17.71 9.57 -11.40
C SER A 277 17.66 9.51 -9.87
N PHE A 278 17.20 8.39 -9.31
CA PHE A 278 17.14 8.16 -7.87
C PHE A 278 18.52 8.28 -7.22
N ILE A 279 19.51 7.58 -7.77
CA ILE A 279 20.87 7.55 -7.21
C ILE A 279 21.52 8.92 -7.31
N THR A 280 21.32 9.65 -8.41
CA THR A 280 21.85 11.02 -8.56
C THR A 280 21.31 11.94 -7.47
N GLY A 281 19.98 11.97 -7.28
CA GLY A 281 19.37 12.80 -6.24
C GLY A 281 19.79 12.39 -4.81
N GLN A 282 19.89 11.10 -4.52
CA GLN A 282 20.37 10.63 -3.20
C GLN A 282 21.86 10.90 -2.97
N ARG A 283 22.69 10.77 -4.01
CA ARG A 283 24.12 11.08 -3.96
C ARG A 283 24.36 12.56 -3.65
N GLU A 284 23.60 13.47 -4.26
CA GLU A 284 23.69 14.90 -3.97
C GLU A 284 23.37 15.22 -2.51
N LEU A 285 22.29 14.63 -1.96
CA LEU A 285 21.91 14.80 -0.56
C LEU A 285 22.99 14.29 0.41
N LEU A 286 23.53 13.09 0.17
CA LEU A 286 24.59 12.52 1.00
C LEU A 286 25.91 13.29 0.87
N SER A 287 26.25 13.74 -0.35
CA SER A 287 27.43 14.57 -0.60
C SER A 287 27.34 15.88 0.19
N ALA A 288 26.18 16.55 0.17
CA ALA A 288 25.95 17.77 0.94
C ALA A 288 25.99 17.55 2.47
N ALA A 289 25.58 16.37 2.95
CA ALA A 289 25.69 16.02 4.37
C ALA A 289 27.14 15.76 4.78
N LEU A 290 27.88 14.94 4.02
CA LEU A 290 29.30 14.67 4.28
C LEU A 290 30.15 15.93 4.18
N GLY A 291 29.92 16.79 3.19
CA GLY A 291 30.66 18.04 3.03
C GLY A 291 30.40 19.09 4.12
N ARG A 292 29.34 18.93 4.93
CA ARG A 292 29.07 19.78 6.10
C ARG A 292 29.58 19.17 7.41
N ALA A 293 29.96 17.90 7.41
CA ALA A 293 30.37 17.22 8.62
C ALA A 293 31.80 17.64 9.03
N GLU A 294 31.99 17.92 10.31
CA GLU A 294 33.30 18.35 10.82
C GLU A 294 34.33 17.22 10.71
N GLY A 295 35.51 17.56 10.19
CA GLY A 295 36.63 16.63 10.05
C GLY A 295 36.43 15.58 8.97
N ILE A 296 35.56 15.82 7.98
CA ILE A 296 35.36 14.94 6.83
C ILE A 296 35.81 15.61 5.53
N ARG A 297 36.68 14.94 4.77
CA ARG A 297 37.04 15.31 3.40
C ARG A 297 36.36 14.38 2.41
N LEU A 298 35.37 14.89 1.69
CA LEU A 298 34.63 14.17 0.66
C LEU A 298 35.36 14.22 -0.70
N ILE A 299 35.39 13.09 -1.40
CA ILE A 299 35.87 12.99 -2.79
C ILE A 299 34.67 12.98 -3.76
N PRO A 300 34.69 13.79 -4.83
CA PRO A 300 33.62 13.80 -5.83
C PRO A 300 33.44 12.46 -6.54
N SER A 301 32.18 12.07 -6.78
CA SER A 301 31.85 10.79 -7.40
C SER A 301 30.70 10.91 -8.40
N GLN A 302 30.76 10.10 -9.46
CA GLN A 302 29.67 9.87 -10.41
C GLN A 302 29.09 8.44 -10.33
N ALA A 303 29.57 7.60 -9.40
CA ALA A 303 29.08 6.24 -9.19
C ALA A 303 27.94 6.18 -8.15
N ASN A 304 27.48 4.97 -7.78
CA ASN A 304 26.52 4.76 -6.70
C ASN A 304 27.18 4.62 -5.30
N PHE A 305 28.28 5.34 -5.08
CA PHE A 305 29.00 5.40 -3.81
C PHE A 305 29.82 6.68 -3.69
N LEU A 306 30.25 7.00 -2.47
CA LEU A 306 31.07 8.17 -2.11
C LEU A 306 32.32 7.70 -1.34
N LEU A 307 33.49 8.23 -1.69
CA LEU A 307 34.73 8.05 -0.93
C LEU A 307 34.96 9.29 -0.06
N PHE A 308 35.34 9.10 1.20
CA PHE A 308 35.71 10.20 2.08
C PHE A 308 36.76 9.77 3.09
N SER A 309 37.49 10.74 3.63
CA SER A 309 38.40 10.56 4.77
C SER A 309 37.90 11.31 5.99
N VAL A 310 38.31 10.83 7.16
CA VAL A 310 38.15 11.51 8.45
C VAL A 310 39.52 12.05 8.87
N ASP A 311 39.57 13.31 9.34
CA ASP A 311 40.80 13.98 9.78
C ASP A 311 41.53 13.17 10.85
N GLN A 312 42.87 13.20 10.82
CA GLN A 312 43.71 12.57 11.83
C GLN A 312 43.92 13.52 13.02
N SER A 313 43.81 13.01 14.25
CA SER A 313 44.15 13.70 15.51
C SER A 313 45.18 12.86 16.26
N ASP A 314 46.01 13.51 17.06
CA ASP A 314 47.21 12.89 17.64
C ASP A 314 46.96 11.81 18.72
N ASP A 315 45.75 11.70 19.30
CA ASP A 315 45.49 10.87 20.51
C ASP A 315 44.61 9.60 20.34
N GLU A 316 44.19 9.23 19.13
CA GLU A 316 43.60 7.92 18.76
C GLU A 316 43.38 7.96 17.25
N PRO A 317 43.57 6.89 16.44
CA PRO A 317 43.33 6.97 15.00
C PRO A 317 41.84 7.27 14.75
N PRO A 318 41.46 8.48 14.27
CA PRO A 318 40.06 8.93 14.29
C PRO A 318 39.14 8.11 13.39
N GLY A 319 39.71 7.37 12.44
CA GLY A 319 39.01 6.39 11.63
C GLY A 319 38.33 5.30 12.47
N ASP A 320 39.02 4.70 13.45
CA ASP A 320 38.43 3.63 14.27
C ASP A 320 37.35 4.19 15.21
N ARG A 321 37.54 5.41 15.73
CA ARG A 321 36.53 6.13 16.51
C ARG A 321 35.29 6.43 15.67
N PHE A 322 35.46 6.96 14.47
CA PHE A 322 34.36 7.25 13.55
C PHE A 322 33.61 5.98 13.15
N TYR A 323 34.34 4.92 12.77
CA TYR A 323 33.75 3.64 12.42
C TYR A 323 32.92 3.07 13.59
N SER A 324 33.49 3.05 14.80
CA SER A 324 32.78 2.61 16.00
C SER A 324 31.55 3.46 16.31
N PHE A 325 31.63 4.78 16.07
CA PHE A 325 30.52 5.71 16.25
C PHE A 325 29.35 5.40 15.31
N MET A 326 29.65 5.08 14.04
CA MET A 326 28.66 4.74 13.01
C MET A 326 28.04 3.36 13.28
N ILE A 327 28.86 2.37 13.62
CA ILE A 327 28.42 1.01 13.96
C ILE A 327 27.48 1.00 15.17
N LYS A 328 27.76 1.79 16.22
CA LYS A 328 26.87 1.94 17.38
C LYS A 328 25.48 2.50 17.03
N ARG A 329 25.32 3.05 15.83
CA ARG A 329 24.06 3.55 15.26
C ARG A 329 23.49 2.64 14.19
N GLY A 330 24.02 1.42 14.10
CA GLY A 330 23.60 0.43 13.12
C GLY A 330 24.11 0.69 11.70
N ILE A 331 25.11 1.55 11.47
CA ILE A 331 25.56 1.88 10.11
C ILE A 331 26.89 1.20 9.79
N LEU A 332 26.87 0.29 8.80
CA LEU A 332 28.05 -0.42 8.34
C LEU A 332 28.67 0.23 7.09
N LEU A 333 29.84 0.84 7.27
CA LEU A 333 30.65 1.45 6.20
C LEU A 333 31.68 0.47 5.63
N ARG A 334 32.12 0.69 4.38
CA ARG A 334 33.31 0.02 3.84
C ARG A 334 34.56 0.79 4.28
N ARG A 335 35.36 0.22 5.18
CA ARG A 335 36.72 0.71 5.46
C ARG A 335 37.60 0.56 4.20
N CYS A 336 38.55 1.44 3.95
CA CYS A 336 39.40 1.39 2.75
C CYS A 336 40.90 1.14 3.05
N ASP A 337 41.24 0.63 4.23
CA ASP A 337 42.62 0.32 4.64
C ASP A 337 43.32 -0.76 3.79
N ASP A 338 42.56 -1.62 3.12
CA ASP A 338 43.09 -2.66 2.24
C ASP A 338 43.27 -2.21 0.77
N TYR A 339 42.97 -0.94 0.46
CA TYR A 339 43.27 -0.35 -0.83
C TYR A 339 44.66 0.30 -0.84
N ARG A 340 45.45 0.03 -1.88
CA ARG A 340 46.73 0.71 -2.09
C ARG A 340 46.54 2.23 -2.14
N ASN A 341 47.42 2.97 -1.48
CA ASN A 341 47.40 4.44 -1.31
C ASN A 341 46.27 5.00 -0.44
N LEU A 342 45.44 4.15 0.17
CA LEU A 342 44.48 4.57 1.19
C LEU A 342 44.92 4.02 2.55
N GLY A 343 44.35 4.59 3.61
CA GLY A 343 44.66 4.24 4.99
C GLY A 343 43.40 4.03 5.84
N PRO A 344 43.55 3.72 7.14
CA PRO A 344 42.44 3.37 8.04
C PRO A 344 41.42 4.48 8.31
N HIS A 345 41.73 5.71 7.89
CA HIS A 345 40.85 6.87 7.99
C HIS A 345 39.97 7.09 6.76
N TRP A 346 40.09 6.23 5.73
CA TRP A 346 39.29 6.29 4.51
C TRP A 346 38.11 5.32 4.57
N PHE A 347 36.96 5.81 4.11
CA PHE A 347 35.70 5.06 4.07
C PHE A 347 35.00 5.26 2.73
N ARG A 348 34.32 4.20 2.27
CA ARG A 348 33.38 4.26 1.16
C ARG A 348 31.97 4.02 1.67
N LEU A 349 31.05 4.87 1.23
CA LEU A 349 29.61 4.83 1.52
C LEU A 349 28.84 4.52 0.23
N GLY A 350 28.12 3.41 0.19
CA GLY A 350 27.15 3.11 -0.87
C GLY A 350 25.89 3.97 -0.75
N ILE A 351 25.32 4.36 -1.88
CA ILE A 351 24.02 5.06 -1.91
C ILE A 351 22.91 4.03 -1.69
N SER A 352 22.07 4.25 -0.67
CA SER A 352 21.00 3.32 -0.26
C SER A 352 19.60 3.92 -0.45
N THR A 353 18.58 3.32 0.17
CA THR A 353 17.19 3.81 0.17
C THR A 353 17.10 5.17 0.87
N LYS A 354 16.01 5.92 0.63
CA LYS A 354 15.81 7.26 1.23
C LYS A 354 15.87 7.22 2.76
N ASP A 355 15.29 6.19 3.39
CA ASP A 355 15.27 6.08 4.84
C ASP A 355 16.65 5.72 5.41
N VAL A 356 17.37 4.78 4.80
CA VAL A 356 18.75 4.46 5.21
C VAL A 356 19.66 5.68 5.05
N ASN A 357 19.57 6.39 3.92
CA ASN A 357 20.38 7.59 3.70
C ASN A 357 20.06 8.69 4.72
N ARG A 358 18.79 8.86 5.14
CA ARG A 358 18.43 9.78 6.22
C ARG A 358 19.08 9.40 7.56
N GLN A 359 19.14 8.10 7.89
CA GLN A 359 19.83 7.62 9.09
C GLN A 359 21.33 7.95 9.05
N VAL A 360 21.96 7.77 7.88
CA VAL A 360 23.36 8.17 7.67
C VAL A 360 23.54 9.68 7.86
N ILE A 361 22.71 10.51 7.23
CA ILE A 361 22.75 11.98 7.36
C ILE A 361 22.59 12.40 8.83
N HIS A 362 21.66 11.75 9.55
CA HIS A 362 21.45 12.03 10.97
C HIS A 362 22.67 11.69 11.82
N ALA A 363 23.27 10.51 11.61
CA ALA A 363 24.48 10.10 12.31
C ALA A 363 25.65 11.08 12.05
N LEU A 364 25.82 11.55 10.81
CA LEU A 364 26.83 12.56 10.46
C LEU A 364 26.59 13.91 11.17
N GLY A 365 25.34 14.31 11.34
CA GLY A 365 24.97 15.50 12.13
C GLY A 365 25.36 15.35 13.60
N GLN A 366 25.08 14.18 14.20
CA GLN A 366 25.47 13.88 15.57
C GLN A 366 26.99 13.81 15.77
N TRP A 367 27.71 13.26 14.77
CA TRP A 367 29.17 13.23 14.78
C TRP A 367 29.75 14.64 14.93
N SER A 368 29.28 15.56 14.08
CA SER A 368 29.72 16.96 14.06
C SER A 368 29.43 17.70 15.38
N ALA A 369 28.29 17.41 16.02
CA ALA A 369 27.97 17.97 17.33
C ALA A 369 28.92 17.44 18.43
N SER A 370 29.29 16.14 18.36
CA SER A 370 30.18 15.50 19.32
C SER A 370 31.63 15.98 19.22
N THR A 371 32.09 16.35 18.02
CA THR A 371 33.44 16.91 17.79
C THR A 371 33.51 18.38 18.19
N ALA A 372 32.46 19.16 17.92
CA ALA A 372 32.39 20.56 18.31
C ALA A 372 32.39 20.75 19.84
N SER A 373 31.68 19.89 20.59
CA SER A 373 31.63 19.96 22.05
C SER A 373 32.96 19.59 22.74
N MET A 374 33.89 18.90 22.04
CA MET A 374 35.20 18.55 22.60
C MET A 374 36.21 19.71 22.57
N LYS A 375 35.96 20.80 21.81
CA LYS A 375 36.81 22.00 21.82
C LYS A 375 36.54 22.94 23.01
N THR A 376 35.50 22.67 23.82
CA THR A 376 35.19 23.44 25.04
C THR A 376 34.72 22.52 26.18
N CYS A 377 35.67 22.09 27.02
CA CYS A 377 35.54 21.55 28.40
C CYS A 377 34.59 20.36 28.72
N GLY A 378 35.16 19.31 29.35
CA GLY A 378 34.62 18.61 30.53
C GLY A 378 33.63 17.44 30.34
N PRO A 379 33.85 16.26 30.98
CA PRO A 379 32.97 15.10 30.83
C PRO A 379 31.78 15.21 31.79
N ASN A 380 30.59 15.42 31.24
CA ASN A 380 29.32 14.85 31.72
C ASN A 380 28.17 15.57 31.02
N HIS A 381 27.63 14.95 29.97
CA HIS A 381 26.23 15.08 29.61
C HIS A 381 25.82 13.75 28.95
N GLN A 382 25.13 12.89 29.70
CA GLN A 382 24.27 11.88 29.11
C GLN A 382 23.13 12.64 28.41
N VAL A 383 23.26 12.81 27.10
CA VAL A 383 22.17 13.30 26.26
C VAL A 383 21.33 12.08 25.90
N ASN A 384 20.14 11.99 26.48
CA ASN A 384 19.11 11.04 26.10
C ASN A 384 18.84 11.18 24.59
N GLY A 385 19.05 10.09 23.85
CA GLY A 385 18.94 10.03 22.38
C GLY A 385 17.50 10.05 21.84
N SER A 386 16.58 10.77 22.48
CA SER A 386 15.14 10.67 22.18
C SER A 386 14.53 11.85 21.40
N GLU A 387 15.27 12.91 21.07
CA GLU A 387 14.62 14.17 20.67
C GLU A 387 14.42 14.45 19.17
N PHE A 388 14.90 13.61 18.24
CA PHE A 388 14.60 13.80 16.80
C PHE A 388 14.48 12.50 15.99
N ALA A 389 14.08 11.38 16.63
CA ALA A 389 13.33 10.40 15.88
C ALA A 389 12.02 11.09 15.49
N ILE A 390 11.69 11.19 14.19
CA ILE A 390 10.29 11.35 13.83
C ILE A 390 9.62 10.16 14.52
N ARG A 391 8.91 10.40 15.62
CA ARG A 391 8.15 9.35 16.33
C ARG A 391 7.03 8.98 15.37
N ARG A 392 7.33 8.06 14.46
CA ARG A 392 6.38 7.52 13.50
C ARG A 392 5.40 6.70 14.32
N VAL A 393 4.13 7.03 14.17
CA VAL A 393 3.03 6.37 14.89
C VAL A 393 2.96 4.92 14.42
N SER A 394 2.81 4.00 15.36
CA SER A 394 2.70 2.58 15.01
C SER A 394 1.48 2.35 14.14
N ALA A 395 1.64 1.52 13.12
CA ALA A 395 0.58 1.28 12.16
C ALA A 395 0.56 -0.17 11.71
N ILE A 396 -0.63 -0.68 11.42
CA ILE A 396 -0.81 -1.95 10.73
C ILE A 396 -1.91 -1.80 9.68
N MET A 397 -1.75 -2.48 8.54
CA MET A 397 -2.68 -2.36 7.43
C MET A 397 -3.27 -3.72 7.08
N PHE A 398 -4.60 -3.82 7.11
CA PHE A 398 -5.31 -4.99 6.62
C PHE A 398 -5.67 -4.77 5.15
N GLN A 399 -5.05 -5.55 4.27
CA GLN A 399 -5.43 -5.66 2.86
C GLN A 399 -6.13 -6.99 2.64
N GLY A 400 -6.67 -7.24 1.46
CA GLY A 400 -7.38 -8.49 1.21
C GLY A 400 -7.23 -8.96 -0.21
N THR A 401 -7.40 -10.27 -0.40
CA THR A 401 -7.24 -10.91 -1.71
C THR A 401 -8.33 -10.50 -2.71
N GLY A 402 -9.36 -9.78 -2.25
CA GLY A 402 -10.42 -9.20 -3.06
C GLY A 402 -11.41 -8.37 -2.24
N SER A 403 -12.47 -7.91 -2.90
CA SER A 403 -13.62 -7.26 -2.26
C SER A 403 -14.39 -8.28 -1.39
N ASN A 404 -14.83 -7.84 -0.21
CA ASN A 404 -15.52 -8.67 0.78
C ASN A 404 -14.72 -9.86 1.33
N ALA A 405 -13.38 -9.81 1.26
CA ALA A 405 -12.52 -10.77 1.98
C ALA A 405 -12.63 -10.67 3.52
N GLY A 406 -13.26 -9.60 4.03
CA GLY A 406 -13.48 -9.36 5.46
C GLY A 406 -12.55 -8.32 6.11
N LYS A 407 -11.74 -7.61 5.31
CA LYS A 407 -10.79 -6.57 5.75
C LYS A 407 -11.42 -5.57 6.73
N SER A 408 -12.63 -5.07 6.44
CA SER A 408 -13.27 -4.03 7.24
C SER A 408 -13.65 -4.53 8.63
N LEU A 409 -14.09 -5.80 8.74
CA LEU A 409 -14.39 -6.44 10.03
C LEU A 409 -13.13 -6.77 10.81
N MET A 410 -12.07 -7.26 10.16
CA MET A 410 -10.77 -7.50 10.81
C MET A 410 -10.19 -6.20 11.39
N THR A 411 -10.27 -5.12 10.61
CA THR A 411 -9.87 -3.77 11.04
C THR A 411 -10.67 -3.31 12.26
N ALA A 412 -12.00 -3.46 12.24
CA ALA A 412 -12.85 -3.10 13.37
C ALA A 412 -12.57 -3.95 14.62
N ALA A 413 -12.36 -5.26 14.45
CA ALA A 413 -12.03 -6.17 15.55
C ALA A 413 -10.72 -5.76 16.22
N PHE A 414 -9.66 -5.55 15.43
CA PHE A 414 -8.35 -5.17 15.95
C PHE A 414 -8.38 -3.79 16.63
N LEU A 415 -9.06 -2.80 16.06
CA LEU A 415 -9.27 -1.50 16.72
C LEU A 415 -9.96 -1.65 18.09
N ARG A 416 -10.95 -2.54 18.19
CA ARG A 416 -11.62 -2.81 19.47
C ARG A 416 -10.69 -3.49 20.48
N CYS A 417 -9.82 -4.40 20.02
CA CYS A 417 -8.79 -5.04 20.84
C CYS A 417 -7.80 -4.00 21.40
N LEU A 418 -7.36 -3.05 20.58
CA LEU A 418 -6.48 -1.94 20.99
C LEU A 418 -7.15 -1.02 22.01
N LYS A 419 -8.41 -0.61 21.74
CA LYS A 419 -9.21 0.20 22.67
C LYS A 419 -9.34 -0.49 24.04
N ARG A 420 -9.66 -1.79 24.05
CA ARG A 420 -9.79 -2.58 25.29
C ARG A 420 -8.48 -2.68 26.08
N ARG A 421 -7.33 -2.58 25.40
CA ARG A 421 -5.98 -2.50 26.01
C ARG A 421 -5.57 -1.08 26.40
N GLY A 422 -6.44 -0.07 26.20
CA GLY A 422 -6.15 1.32 26.54
C GLY A 422 -5.25 2.05 25.54
N ILE A 423 -5.00 1.47 24.37
CA ILE A 423 -4.16 2.09 23.32
C ILE A 423 -5.03 3.08 22.54
N ARG A 424 -4.59 4.34 22.43
CA ARG A 424 -5.32 5.36 21.64
C ARG A 424 -5.10 5.09 20.16
N CYS A 425 -6.10 4.53 19.50
CA CYS A 425 -6.03 4.15 18.10
C CYS A 425 -7.08 4.83 17.23
N ALA A 426 -6.82 4.95 15.93
CA ALA A 426 -7.80 5.41 14.95
C ALA A 426 -7.78 4.58 13.65
N PRO A 427 -8.94 4.43 12.96
CA PRO A 427 -9.00 3.81 11.64
C PRO A 427 -8.54 4.76 10.54
N PHE A 428 -8.04 4.20 9.45
CA PHE A 428 -7.79 4.97 8.23
C PHE A 428 -8.05 4.13 6.97
N LYS A 429 -8.93 4.61 6.08
CA LYS A 429 -9.13 4.06 4.74
C LYS A 429 -9.01 5.17 3.71
N ALA A 430 -7.88 5.18 3.00
CA ALA A 430 -7.52 6.20 2.01
C ALA A 430 -8.65 6.51 1.02
N GLN A 431 -9.31 5.47 0.52
CA GLN A 431 -10.44 5.58 -0.39
C GLN A 431 -11.47 4.50 -0.06
N ASN A 432 -12.73 4.89 0.06
CA ASN A 432 -13.84 3.95 0.08
C ASN A 432 -14.74 4.16 -1.14
N MET A 433 -15.43 3.11 -1.58
CA MET A 433 -16.45 3.18 -2.63
C MET A 433 -17.74 2.61 -2.05
N SER A 434 -18.68 3.49 -1.70
CA SER A 434 -19.88 3.12 -0.94
C SER A 434 -21.03 4.07 -1.23
N LEU A 435 -22.24 3.54 -1.33
CA LEU A 435 -23.47 4.33 -1.31
C LEU A 435 -23.89 4.72 0.11
N ASN A 436 -23.41 3.98 1.12
CA ASN A 436 -23.81 4.11 2.52
C ASN A 436 -22.83 5.00 3.28
N SER A 437 -23.31 6.18 3.69
CA SER A 437 -22.49 7.14 4.42
C SER A 437 -23.20 7.69 5.65
N MET A 438 -22.43 8.15 6.61
CA MET A 438 -22.88 8.91 7.77
C MET A 438 -22.34 10.35 7.71
N VAL A 439 -22.88 11.22 8.56
CA VAL A 439 -22.41 12.60 8.73
C VAL A 439 -21.62 12.73 10.04
N THR A 440 -20.42 13.29 9.98
CA THR A 440 -19.56 13.60 11.14
C THR A 440 -20.14 14.76 11.96
N LEU A 441 -19.63 14.99 13.17
CA LEU A 441 -20.10 16.08 14.05
C LEU A 441 -20.00 17.47 13.39
N ASP A 442 -18.97 17.65 12.59
CA ASP A 442 -18.58 18.82 11.82
C ASP A 442 -19.24 18.87 10.43
N GLY A 443 -20.21 18.00 10.17
CA GLY A 443 -21.06 18.04 8.98
C GLY A 443 -20.43 17.42 7.72
N GLY A 444 -19.29 16.73 7.86
CA GLY A 444 -18.63 16.04 6.76
C GLY A 444 -19.21 14.66 6.51
N GLU A 445 -19.12 14.16 5.28
CA GLU A 445 -19.56 12.83 4.92
C GLU A 445 -18.45 11.77 5.10
N ILE A 446 -18.80 10.59 5.65
CA ILE A 446 -17.88 9.45 5.85
C ILE A 446 -18.57 8.12 5.52
N GLY A 447 -17.85 7.15 4.96
CA GLY A 447 -18.40 5.80 4.73
C GLY A 447 -18.85 5.10 6.03
N ARG A 448 -19.94 4.31 5.96
CA ARG A 448 -20.49 3.62 7.15
C ARG A 448 -19.51 2.61 7.76
N ALA A 449 -18.70 1.93 6.95
CA ALA A 449 -17.66 1.02 7.44
C ALA A 449 -16.61 1.75 8.31
N GLN A 450 -16.16 2.93 7.89
CA GLN A 450 -15.18 3.71 8.66
C GLN A 450 -15.81 4.33 9.91
N ALA A 451 -17.09 4.70 9.86
CA ALA A 451 -17.85 5.09 11.05
C ALA A 451 -17.95 3.94 12.08
N LEU A 452 -18.20 2.70 11.62
CA LEU A 452 -18.19 1.52 12.49
C LEU A 452 -16.80 1.29 13.12
N GLN A 453 -15.74 1.44 12.34
CA GLN A 453 -14.36 1.31 12.82
C GLN A 453 -13.97 2.39 13.83
N ALA A 454 -14.40 3.65 13.62
CA ALA A 454 -14.18 4.74 14.57
C ALA A 454 -14.86 4.42 15.92
N ARG A 455 -16.09 3.89 15.87
CA ARG A 455 -16.79 3.40 17.06
C ARG A 455 -16.10 2.19 17.71
N ALA A 456 -15.55 1.26 16.91
CA ALA A 456 -14.76 0.15 17.44
C ALA A 456 -13.54 0.65 18.25
N ALA A 457 -12.89 1.70 17.77
CA ALA A 457 -11.83 2.42 18.47
C ALA A 457 -12.32 3.29 19.65
N GLY A 458 -13.64 3.50 19.80
CA GLY A 458 -14.23 4.31 20.86
C GLY A 458 -14.07 5.83 20.64
N ILE A 459 -13.96 6.28 19.40
CA ILE A 459 -13.76 7.69 19.02
C ILE A 459 -14.81 8.17 18.03
N GLU A 460 -14.97 9.49 17.95
CA GLU A 460 -15.88 10.11 16.98
C GLU A 460 -15.34 9.99 15.55
N PRO A 461 -16.20 9.64 14.57
CA PRO A 461 -15.83 9.61 13.16
C PRO A 461 -15.39 10.98 12.65
N ARG A 462 -14.24 11.02 11.96
CA ARG A 462 -13.68 12.23 11.33
C ARG A 462 -13.43 12.00 9.85
N VAL A 463 -13.54 13.04 9.04
CA VAL A 463 -13.38 12.95 7.58
C VAL A 463 -11.96 12.49 7.16
N GLU A 464 -10.95 12.73 7.99
CA GLU A 464 -9.58 12.25 7.77
C GLU A 464 -9.47 10.72 7.80
N MET A 465 -10.38 10.03 8.47
CA MET A 465 -10.42 8.55 8.50
C MET A 465 -10.84 7.96 7.16
N ASN A 466 -11.54 8.74 6.32
CA ASN A 466 -11.93 8.38 4.96
C ASN A 466 -11.86 9.60 4.03
N PRO A 467 -10.65 10.03 3.64
CA PRO A 467 -10.46 11.31 2.96
C PRO A 467 -11.01 11.33 1.54
N VAL A 468 -11.17 10.16 0.90
CA VAL A 468 -11.82 10.03 -0.41
C VAL A 468 -12.95 9.01 -0.32
N LEU A 469 -14.17 9.44 -0.65
CA LEU A 469 -15.34 8.57 -0.73
C LEU A 469 -15.92 8.67 -2.14
N LEU A 470 -15.99 7.53 -2.82
CA LEU A 470 -16.59 7.38 -4.14
C LEU A 470 -18.02 6.88 -3.99
N LYS A 471 -18.97 7.62 -4.55
CA LYS A 471 -20.38 7.24 -4.59
C LYS A 471 -20.79 6.95 -6.03
N PRO A 472 -20.99 5.67 -6.39
CA PRO A 472 -21.44 5.31 -7.73
C PRO A 472 -22.75 6.02 -8.07
N ASN A 473 -22.83 6.60 -9.26
CA ASN A 473 -24.07 7.21 -9.77
C ASN A 473 -24.44 6.71 -11.19
N SER A 474 -23.53 6.00 -11.86
CA SER A 474 -23.78 5.26 -13.11
C SER A 474 -22.87 4.02 -13.16
N GLU A 475 -22.90 3.26 -14.26
CA GLU A 475 -22.01 2.10 -14.45
C GLU A 475 -20.52 2.49 -14.55
N THR A 476 -20.21 3.70 -15.03
CA THR A 476 -18.84 4.18 -15.28
C THR A 476 -18.46 5.43 -14.49
N GLY A 477 -19.43 6.05 -13.82
CA GLY A 477 -19.29 7.32 -13.12
C GLY A 477 -19.46 7.20 -11.61
N SER A 478 -18.82 8.11 -10.88
CA SER A 478 -19.01 8.26 -9.44
C SER A 478 -18.89 9.72 -9.00
N GLN A 479 -19.71 10.11 -8.03
CA GLN A 479 -19.48 11.32 -7.26
C GLN A 479 -18.27 11.11 -6.35
N VAL A 480 -17.31 12.03 -6.42
CA VAL A 480 -16.12 12.03 -5.57
C VAL A 480 -16.34 13.03 -4.44
N VAL A 481 -16.31 12.53 -3.21
CA VAL A 481 -16.33 13.31 -1.97
C VAL A 481 -14.91 13.34 -1.41
N VAL A 482 -14.39 14.53 -1.14
CA VAL A 482 -13.03 14.74 -0.61
C VAL A 482 -13.14 15.45 0.74
N LEU A 483 -12.57 14.83 1.79
CA LEU A 483 -12.64 15.33 3.18
C LEU A 483 -14.07 15.70 3.59
N GLY A 484 -15.00 14.78 3.31
CA GLY A 484 -16.42 14.89 3.64
C GLY A 484 -17.22 15.91 2.84
N LYS A 485 -16.63 16.58 1.83
CA LYS A 485 -17.32 17.55 0.97
C LYS A 485 -17.44 17.03 -0.45
N PRO A 486 -18.62 17.12 -1.10
CA PRO A 486 -18.75 16.80 -2.52
C PRO A 486 -17.77 17.64 -3.34
N TRP A 487 -16.97 16.99 -4.19
CA TRP A 487 -16.04 17.67 -5.08
C TRP A 487 -16.61 17.78 -6.50
N ARG A 488 -16.86 16.64 -7.16
CA ARG A 488 -17.49 16.57 -8.49
C ARG A 488 -17.82 15.11 -8.85
N ASN A 489 -18.66 14.93 -9.87
CA ASN A 489 -18.81 13.65 -10.56
C ASN A 489 -17.67 13.48 -11.58
N PHE A 490 -17.10 12.29 -11.63
CA PHE A 490 -16.07 11.91 -12.60
C PHE A 490 -16.45 10.59 -13.28
N GLU A 491 -16.19 10.51 -14.57
CA GLU A 491 -16.06 9.22 -15.26
C GLU A 491 -14.77 8.53 -14.83
N ALA A 492 -14.73 7.19 -14.90
CA ALA A 492 -13.60 6.39 -14.44
C ALA A 492 -12.24 6.86 -14.99
N SER A 493 -12.14 7.20 -16.28
CA SER A 493 -10.91 7.67 -16.91
C SER A 493 -10.44 9.04 -16.39
N ASP A 494 -11.38 9.96 -16.17
CA ASP A 494 -11.05 11.30 -15.68
C ASP A 494 -10.63 11.27 -14.21
N TYR A 495 -11.20 10.35 -13.44
CA TYR A 495 -10.79 10.08 -12.07
C TYR A 495 -9.33 9.64 -11.97
N TYR A 496 -8.85 8.80 -12.91
CA TYR A 496 -7.42 8.39 -12.94
C TYR A 496 -6.47 9.58 -13.06
N ASN A 497 -6.84 10.59 -13.85
CA ASN A 497 -6.03 11.80 -14.03
C ASN A 497 -5.93 12.66 -12.76
N GLN A 498 -6.80 12.44 -11.76
CA GLN A 498 -6.78 13.17 -10.49
C GLN A 498 -5.98 12.46 -9.39
N LYS A 499 -5.48 11.24 -9.63
CA LYS A 499 -4.85 10.40 -8.60
C LYS A 499 -3.65 11.05 -7.91
N ASP A 500 -2.83 11.82 -8.62
CA ASP A 500 -1.69 12.52 -8.02
C ASP A 500 -2.11 13.59 -7.00
N ARG A 501 -3.15 14.38 -7.34
CA ARG A 501 -3.73 15.37 -6.43
C ARG A 501 -4.39 14.69 -5.23
N LEU A 502 -5.16 13.63 -5.46
CA LEU A 502 -5.81 12.86 -4.40
C LEU A 502 -4.79 12.20 -3.47
N ARG A 503 -3.67 11.69 -4.00
CA ARG A 503 -2.58 11.11 -3.22
C ARG A 503 -2.05 12.08 -2.18
N GLN A 504 -1.82 13.35 -2.56
CA GLN A 504 -1.37 14.37 -1.63
C GLN A 504 -2.40 14.61 -0.51
N THR A 505 -3.69 14.71 -0.84
CA THR A 505 -4.76 14.88 0.15
C THR A 505 -4.85 13.69 1.12
N VAL A 506 -4.79 12.47 0.58
CA VAL A 506 -4.83 11.22 1.37
C VAL A 506 -3.65 11.16 2.35
N PHE A 507 -2.44 11.41 1.86
CA PHE A 507 -1.23 11.38 2.68
C PHE A 507 -1.26 12.45 3.78
N GLN A 508 -1.71 13.67 3.46
CA GLN A 508 -1.88 14.72 4.46
C GLN A 508 -2.95 14.39 5.51
N ALA A 509 -4.05 13.75 5.12
CA ALA A 509 -5.08 13.30 6.04
C ALA A 509 -4.54 12.22 6.99
N TYR A 510 -3.76 11.26 6.46
CA TYR A 510 -3.07 10.26 7.27
C TYR A 510 -2.09 10.92 8.25
N ASP A 511 -1.21 11.80 7.78
CA ASP A 511 -0.18 12.43 8.61
C ASP A 511 -0.78 13.25 9.77
N ARG A 512 -1.91 13.93 9.53
CA ARG A 512 -2.65 14.63 10.58
C ARG A 512 -3.24 13.67 11.59
N LEU A 513 -3.91 12.60 11.13
CA LEU A 513 -4.51 11.61 12.00
C LEU A 513 -3.43 10.90 12.83
N ALA A 514 -2.33 10.50 12.20
CA ALA A 514 -1.18 9.91 12.88
C ALA A 514 -0.65 10.85 13.98
N GLY A 515 -0.65 12.18 13.79
CA GLY A 515 -0.24 13.13 14.82
C GLY A 515 -1.07 13.13 16.11
N ASP A 516 -2.31 12.63 16.07
CA ASP A 516 -3.27 12.70 17.19
C ASP A 516 -3.34 11.40 18.03
N TYR A 517 -2.85 10.27 17.50
CA TYR A 517 -3.05 8.92 18.07
C TYR A 517 -1.74 8.16 18.24
N ASP A 518 -1.76 7.12 19.08
CA ASP A 518 -0.58 6.28 19.35
C ASP A 518 -0.48 5.12 18.36
N PHE A 519 -1.59 4.76 17.72
CA PHE A 519 -1.68 3.66 16.76
C PHE A 519 -2.69 3.95 15.64
N ILE A 520 -2.34 3.69 14.38
CA ILE A 520 -3.29 3.77 13.25
C ILE A 520 -3.52 2.37 12.66
N VAL A 521 -4.79 1.97 12.51
CA VAL A 521 -5.14 0.73 11.81
C VAL A 521 -5.70 1.09 10.44
N LEU A 522 -4.97 0.71 9.40
CA LEU A 522 -5.31 1.02 8.02
C LEU A 522 -6.11 -0.12 7.39
N GLU A 523 -7.06 0.23 6.53
CA GLU A 523 -7.78 -0.70 5.67
C GLU A 523 -7.44 -0.44 4.20
N GLY A 524 -7.06 -1.47 3.47
CA GLY A 524 -6.91 -1.44 2.02
C GLY A 524 -8.25 -1.40 1.28
N ALA A 525 -8.22 -1.06 -0.01
CA ALA A 525 -9.41 -1.08 -0.86
C ALA A 525 -9.21 -2.03 -2.05
N GLY A 526 -10.21 -2.86 -2.33
CA GLY A 526 -10.10 -3.91 -3.34
C GLY A 526 -8.99 -4.91 -2.99
N SER A 527 -8.19 -5.27 -4.00
CA SER A 527 -7.01 -6.14 -3.87
C SER A 527 -5.72 -5.38 -4.23
N PRO A 528 -4.60 -5.60 -3.50
CA PRO A 528 -3.28 -5.10 -3.90
C PRO A 528 -2.68 -5.85 -5.10
N GLY A 529 -3.29 -6.97 -5.51
CA GLY A 529 -2.88 -7.78 -6.64
C GLY A 529 -3.34 -7.28 -8.01
N GLU A 530 -4.12 -6.19 -8.07
CA GLU A 530 -4.64 -5.60 -9.32
C GLU A 530 -3.50 -4.90 -10.10
N VAL A 531 -2.73 -5.67 -10.87
CA VAL A 531 -1.51 -5.23 -11.55
C VAL A 531 -1.72 -4.03 -12.49
N ASN A 532 -2.92 -3.89 -13.07
CA ASN A 532 -3.30 -2.77 -13.92
C ASN A 532 -3.49 -1.45 -13.14
N LEU A 533 -3.67 -1.51 -11.82
CA LEU A 533 -3.96 -0.35 -10.97
C LEU A 533 -2.75 0.16 -10.17
N LYS A 534 -1.71 -0.67 -10.01
CA LYS A 534 -0.53 -0.41 -9.16
C LYS A 534 0.13 0.95 -9.40
N ARG A 535 0.30 1.35 -10.66
CA ARG A 535 0.97 2.63 -11.02
C ARG A 535 0.28 3.84 -10.40
N ALA A 536 -1.04 3.80 -10.25
CA ALA A 536 -1.85 4.88 -9.72
C ALA A 536 -2.40 4.56 -8.31
N ASP A 537 -1.80 3.60 -7.61
CA ASP A 537 -2.23 3.20 -6.28
C ASP A 537 -2.10 4.36 -5.29
N ILE A 538 -3.15 4.53 -4.48
CA ILE A 538 -3.22 5.44 -3.34
C ILE A 538 -3.87 4.77 -2.12
N VAL A 539 -4.26 3.50 -2.24
CA VAL A 539 -5.18 2.81 -1.32
C VAL A 539 -4.60 1.56 -0.69
N ASN A 540 -3.58 0.93 -1.31
CA ASN A 540 -2.98 -0.31 -0.85
C ASN A 540 -1.48 -0.11 -0.54
N MET A 541 -0.58 -0.71 -1.32
CA MET A 541 0.86 -0.73 -1.03
C MET A 541 1.51 0.66 -1.07
N ALA A 542 1.02 1.56 -1.91
CA ALA A 542 1.48 2.95 -1.90
C ALA A 542 1.15 3.65 -0.56
N MET A 543 -0.01 3.35 0.02
CA MET A 543 -0.41 3.86 1.33
C MET A 543 0.38 3.17 2.46
N ALA A 544 0.56 1.84 2.38
CA ALA A 544 1.39 1.09 3.32
C ALA A 544 2.82 1.65 3.38
N ARG A 545 3.42 1.95 2.22
CA ARG A 545 4.75 2.59 2.14
C ARG A 545 4.78 3.98 2.76
N HIS A 546 3.76 4.80 2.51
CA HIS A 546 3.67 6.15 3.12
C HIS A 546 3.56 6.07 4.65
N ALA A 547 2.71 5.17 5.14
CA ALA A 547 2.53 4.89 6.56
C ALA A 547 3.69 4.12 7.21
N CYS A 548 4.60 3.54 6.40
CA CYS A 548 5.57 2.52 6.84
C CYS A 548 4.89 1.39 7.63
N SER A 549 3.68 1.03 7.19
CA SER A 549 2.83 0.06 7.85
C SER A 549 3.11 -1.34 7.31
N PRO A 550 3.41 -2.31 8.17
CA PRO A 550 3.31 -3.72 7.83
C PRO A 550 1.89 -4.05 7.36
N VAL A 551 1.81 -4.97 6.41
CA VAL A 551 0.57 -5.39 5.75
C VAL A 551 0.23 -6.82 6.15
N VAL A 552 -1.00 -7.03 6.59
CA VAL A 552 -1.60 -8.35 6.78
C VAL A 552 -2.62 -8.58 5.67
N LEU A 553 -2.41 -9.64 4.88
CA LEU A 553 -3.29 -9.96 3.76
C LEU A 553 -4.39 -10.94 4.19
N VAL A 554 -5.63 -10.47 4.14
CA VAL A 554 -6.83 -11.22 4.54
C VAL A 554 -7.41 -12.00 3.36
N GLY A 555 -7.66 -13.29 3.53
CA GLY A 555 -8.22 -14.16 2.50
C GLY A 555 -9.49 -14.89 2.96
N ASP A 556 -10.53 -14.87 2.13
CA ASP A 556 -11.79 -15.59 2.39
C ASP A 556 -11.67 -17.06 1.93
N ILE A 557 -11.63 -18.00 2.88
CA ILE A 557 -11.51 -19.43 2.57
C ILE A 557 -12.83 -20.07 2.11
N ASP A 558 -13.98 -19.44 2.42
CA ASP A 558 -15.32 -19.95 2.05
C ASP A 558 -15.52 -19.92 0.51
N ARG A 559 -14.75 -19.07 -0.19
CA ARG A 559 -14.71 -19.00 -1.67
C ARG A 559 -13.81 -20.06 -2.32
N GLY A 560 -13.00 -20.78 -1.52
CA GLY A 560 -11.98 -21.71 -2.00
C GLY A 560 -10.73 -21.01 -2.55
N GLY A 561 -9.62 -21.77 -2.62
CA GLY A 561 -8.37 -21.30 -3.25
C GLY A 561 -7.62 -20.19 -2.48
N VAL A 562 -7.83 -20.06 -1.18
CA VAL A 562 -7.22 -18.97 -0.38
C VAL A 562 -5.69 -18.99 -0.39
N TYR A 563 -5.06 -20.16 -0.26
CA TYR A 563 -3.60 -20.30 -0.28
C TYR A 563 -3.00 -19.98 -1.66
N ALA A 564 -3.65 -20.44 -2.73
CA ALA A 564 -3.28 -20.08 -4.08
C ALA A 564 -3.41 -18.56 -4.31
N SER A 565 -4.44 -17.94 -3.72
CA SER A 565 -4.62 -16.49 -3.75
C SER A 565 -3.46 -15.79 -3.03
N PHE A 566 -3.11 -16.20 -1.81
CA PHE A 566 -1.97 -15.60 -1.08
C PHE A 566 -0.65 -15.70 -1.85
N ILE A 567 -0.31 -16.89 -2.35
CA ILE A 567 0.90 -17.10 -3.15
C ILE A 567 0.85 -16.24 -4.42
N GLY A 568 -0.30 -16.21 -5.11
CA GLY A 568 -0.49 -15.38 -6.30
C GLY A 568 -0.29 -13.89 -6.04
N HIS A 569 -0.73 -13.38 -4.88
CA HIS A 569 -0.51 -11.98 -4.49
C HIS A 569 0.98 -11.71 -4.26
N MET A 570 1.68 -12.60 -3.54
CA MET A 570 3.12 -12.46 -3.34
C MET A 570 3.89 -12.49 -4.66
N GLU A 571 3.48 -13.28 -5.64
CA GLU A 571 4.14 -13.39 -6.95
C GLU A 571 3.93 -12.19 -7.87
N VAL A 572 2.83 -11.43 -7.70
CA VAL A 572 2.60 -10.19 -8.46
C VAL A 572 3.13 -8.93 -7.76
N MET A 573 3.56 -9.04 -6.50
CA MET A 573 4.15 -7.97 -5.72
C MET A 573 5.61 -7.69 -6.12
N GLU A 574 5.97 -6.41 -6.13
CA GLU A 574 7.35 -5.94 -6.20
C GLU A 574 8.08 -6.21 -4.87
N GLU A 575 9.41 -6.25 -4.87
CA GLU A 575 10.16 -6.62 -3.64
C GLU A 575 9.84 -5.72 -2.45
N TRP A 576 9.77 -4.40 -2.66
CA TRP A 576 9.42 -3.47 -1.59
C TRP A 576 7.99 -3.68 -1.07
N GLU A 577 7.08 -4.21 -1.88
CA GLU A 577 5.72 -4.58 -1.45
C GLU A 577 5.76 -5.84 -0.60
N ARG A 578 6.55 -6.84 -1.03
CA ARG A 578 6.76 -8.09 -0.28
C ARG A 578 7.42 -7.83 1.07
N GLU A 579 8.41 -6.95 1.13
CA GLU A 579 9.09 -6.53 2.37
C GLU A 579 8.13 -5.88 3.38
N LEU A 580 7.08 -5.19 2.91
CA LEU A 580 6.04 -4.63 3.78
C LEU A 580 5.00 -5.66 4.20
N THR A 581 4.95 -6.84 3.58
CA THR A 581 3.95 -7.87 3.91
C THR A 581 4.45 -8.71 5.08
N ALA A 582 3.72 -8.67 6.19
CA ALA A 582 4.11 -9.33 7.43
C ALA A 582 3.49 -10.72 7.60
N GLY A 583 2.37 -11.00 6.94
CA GLY A 583 1.73 -12.31 7.04
C GLY A 583 0.30 -12.33 6.52
N PHE A 584 -0.37 -13.45 6.77
CA PHE A 584 -1.70 -13.75 6.23
C PHE A 584 -2.73 -13.97 7.33
N LEU A 585 -3.99 -13.62 7.06
CA LEU A 585 -5.12 -13.94 7.92
C LEU A 585 -6.16 -14.71 7.09
N VAL A 586 -6.42 -15.96 7.49
CA VAL A 586 -7.46 -16.79 6.88
C VAL A 586 -8.79 -16.42 7.53
N ASN A 587 -9.81 -16.11 6.74
CA ASN A 587 -11.11 -15.68 7.23
C ASN A 587 -12.23 -16.61 6.78
N ARG A 588 -13.32 -16.64 7.55
CA ARG A 588 -14.53 -17.44 7.32
C ARG A 588 -14.29 -18.94 7.30
N PHE A 589 -13.36 -19.42 8.12
CA PHE A 589 -13.07 -20.84 8.21
C PHE A 589 -14.24 -21.64 8.82
N ARG A 590 -14.49 -22.84 8.30
CA ARG A 590 -15.48 -23.78 8.81
C ARG A 590 -14.80 -25.14 8.96
N GLY A 591 -14.93 -25.75 10.14
CA GLY A 591 -14.44 -27.11 10.39
C GLY A 591 -13.29 -27.15 11.39
N ASP A 592 -12.45 -28.16 11.25
CA ASP A 592 -11.33 -28.45 12.16
C ASP A 592 -10.04 -27.78 11.66
N GLU A 593 -9.53 -26.81 12.42
CA GLU A 593 -8.33 -26.03 12.07
C GLU A 593 -7.07 -26.90 11.94
N SER A 594 -7.02 -28.06 12.60
CA SER A 594 -5.86 -28.97 12.52
C SER A 594 -5.60 -29.48 11.09
N LEU A 595 -6.62 -29.46 10.23
CA LEU A 595 -6.51 -29.83 8.82
C LEU A 595 -5.78 -28.79 7.96
N LEU A 596 -5.50 -27.59 8.49
CA LEU A 596 -4.82 -26.52 7.77
C LEU A 596 -3.30 -26.51 7.95
N ALA A 597 -2.75 -27.35 8.83
CA ALA A 597 -1.32 -27.35 9.16
C ALA A 597 -0.42 -27.51 7.91
N ASP A 598 -0.67 -28.52 7.09
CA ASP A 598 0.09 -28.76 5.85
C ASP A 598 -0.01 -27.59 4.86
N ALA A 599 -1.17 -26.91 4.82
CA ALA A 599 -1.38 -25.76 3.95
C ALA A 599 -0.65 -24.50 4.44
N HIS A 600 -0.53 -24.33 5.77
CA HIS A 600 0.26 -23.27 6.38
C HIS A 600 1.75 -23.48 6.14
N GLU A 601 2.25 -24.71 6.30
CA GLU A 601 3.63 -25.05 6.03
C GLU A 601 3.97 -24.78 4.56
N TYR A 602 3.13 -25.24 3.63
CA TYR A 602 3.31 -24.97 2.20
C TYR A 602 3.33 -23.46 1.87
N LEU A 603 2.46 -22.67 2.50
CA LEU A 603 2.44 -21.22 2.32
C LEU A 603 3.72 -20.58 2.86
N HIS A 604 4.19 -21.02 4.03
CA HIS A 604 5.42 -20.53 4.63
C HIS A 604 6.65 -20.88 3.77
N GLU A 605 6.77 -22.11 3.28
CA GLU A 605 7.84 -22.52 2.35
C GLU A 605 7.82 -21.70 1.06
N SER A 606 6.63 -21.37 0.55
CA SER A 606 6.45 -20.64 -0.70
C SER A 606 6.70 -19.13 -0.57
N THR A 607 6.44 -18.55 0.61
CA THR A 607 6.41 -17.09 0.78
C THR A 607 7.41 -16.56 1.81
N GLY A 608 7.87 -17.39 2.73
CA GLY A 608 8.66 -17.02 3.91
C GLY A 608 7.86 -16.39 5.05
N LEU A 609 6.53 -16.26 4.91
CA LEU A 609 5.69 -15.50 5.83
C LEU A 609 4.70 -16.40 6.59
N PRO A 610 4.32 -16.04 7.83
CA PRO A 610 3.41 -16.84 8.65
C PRO A 610 1.92 -16.57 8.33
N VAL A 611 1.07 -17.52 8.72
CA VAL A 611 -0.35 -17.27 8.95
C VAL A 611 -0.51 -16.77 10.39
N LEU A 612 -0.98 -15.54 10.56
CA LEU A 612 -1.10 -14.83 11.85
C LEU A 612 -2.41 -15.14 12.58
N GLY A 613 -3.36 -15.79 11.90
CA GLY A 613 -4.61 -16.22 12.52
C GLY A 613 -5.60 -16.82 11.52
N ILE A 614 -6.55 -17.59 12.06
CA ILE A 614 -7.63 -18.23 11.31
C ILE A 614 -8.96 -17.82 11.95
N MET A 615 -9.63 -16.83 11.36
CA MET A 615 -10.94 -16.42 11.81
C MET A 615 -12.02 -17.42 11.40
N PRO A 616 -12.79 -17.97 12.35
CA PRO A 616 -13.90 -18.86 12.04
C PRO A 616 -15.02 -18.07 11.35
N TYR A 617 -15.90 -18.78 10.66
CA TYR A 617 -17.17 -18.23 10.24
C TYR A 617 -18.03 -17.94 11.46
N VAL A 618 -18.28 -16.65 11.74
CA VAL A 618 -19.11 -16.20 12.86
C VAL A 618 -20.55 -15.98 12.38
N PRO A 619 -21.51 -16.88 12.69
CA PRO A 619 -22.91 -16.66 12.37
C PRO A 619 -23.51 -15.53 13.22
N ASP A 620 -24.44 -14.76 12.65
CA ASP A 620 -25.15 -13.66 13.34
C ASP A 620 -24.21 -12.75 14.16
N HIS A 621 -23.13 -12.28 13.55
CA HIS A 621 -22.19 -11.40 14.26
C HIS A 621 -22.79 -10.02 14.57
N ARG A 622 -23.98 -9.69 14.07
CA ARG A 622 -24.73 -8.43 14.31
C ARG A 622 -23.94 -7.14 14.06
N LEU A 623 -22.86 -7.23 13.30
CA LEU A 623 -22.15 -6.05 12.79
C LEU A 623 -22.67 -5.81 11.37
N PRO A 624 -22.79 -4.54 10.94
CA PRO A 624 -23.08 -4.24 9.55
C PRO A 624 -22.08 -4.95 8.63
N GLU A 625 -22.55 -5.62 7.58
CA GLU A 625 -21.67 -6.16 6.56
C GLU A 625 -20.98 -5.01 5.77
N GLU A 626 -19.83 -5.29 5.17
CA GLU A 626 -19.17 -4.40 4.20
C GLU A 626 -20.13 -4.08 3.04
N ASP A 627 -19.88 -3.01 2.29
CA ASP A 627 -20.72 -2.49 1.19
C ASP A 627 -21.08 -3.56 0.14
N GLY A 628 -22.12 -4.34 0.44
CA GLY A 628 -22.75 -5.25 -0.50
C GLY A 628 -23.52 -4.42 -1.51
N VAL A 629 -23.02 -4.40 -2.75
CA VAL A 629 -23.70 -3.78 -3.91
C VAL A 629 -25.08 -4.41 -4.14
N ASP A 630 -25.31 -5.61 -3.58
CA ASP A 630 -26.52 -6.38 -3.80
C ASP A 630 -27.42 -6.41 -2.55
N PHE A 631 -28.16 -5.31 -2.37
CA PHE A 631 -29.21 -5.16 -1.35
C PHE A 631 -30.23 -6.32 -1.39
N ASP A 632 -30.51 -6.85 -2.59
CA ASP A 632 -31.46 -7.94 -2.82
C ASP A 632 -30.90 -9.29 -2.33
N LEU A 633 -29.61 -9.58 -2.55
CA LEU A 633 -28.97 -10.80 -2.01
C LEU A 633 -28.85 -10.80 -0.48
N ARG A 634 -28.54 -9.64 0.12
CA ARG A 634 -28.37 -9.49 1.58
C ARG A 634 -29.66 -9.86 2.31
N TYR A 635 -30.77 -9.25 1.93
CA TYR A 635 -32.06 -9.47 2.58
C TYR A 635 -32.75 -10.78 2.16
N ARG A 636 -32.55 -11.28 0.92
CA ARG A 636 -33.08 -12.60 0.53
C ARG A 636 -32.44 -13.76 1.30
N ARG A 637 -31.13 -13.69 1.60
CA ARG A 637 -30.44 -14.72 2.40
C ARG A 637 -30.84 -14.70 3.88
N GLU A 638 -30.91 -13.53 4.49
CA GLU A 638 -31.21 -13.39 5.92
C GLU A 638 -32.69 -13.66 6.23
N VAL A 639 -33.62 -13.19 5.40
CA VAL A 639 -35.07 -13.44 5.60
C VAL A 639 -35.45 -14.88 5.22
N GLY A 640 -34.81 -15.47 4.20
CA GLY A 640 -35.05 -16.85 3.78
C GLY A 640 -34.66 -17.89 4.83
N ALA A 641 -33.65 -17.62 5.66
CA ALA A 641 -33.22 -18.50 6.75
C ALA A 641 -34.14 -18.40 7.99
N SER A 642 -34.77 -17.25 8.24
CA SER A 642 -35.76 -17.10 9.32
C SER A 642 -37.14 -17.68 8.95
N ALA A 643 -37.47 -17.73 7.66
CA ALA A 643 -38.74 -18.29 7.19
C ALA A 643 -38.83 -19.82 7.29
N THR A 644 -37.69 -20.54 7.30
CA THR A 644 -37.66 -22.01 7.45
C THR A 644 -37.76 -22.50 8.90
N ALA A 645 -37.65 -21.60 9.90
CA ALA A 645 -37.87 -21.94 11.30
C ALA A 645 -39.34 -21.81 11.75
N ALA A 646 -40.19 -21.15 10.96
CA ALA A 646 -41.64 -21.13 11.16
C ALA A 646 -42.32 -22.17 10.26
N ALA A 647 -42.08 -23.46 10.54
CA ALA A 647 -42.83 -24.53 9.93
C ALA A 647 -44.34 -24.30 10.15
N ARG A 648 -45.11 -24.22 9.06
CA ARG A 648 -46.55 -24.49 9.09
C ARG A 648 -46.75 -25.83 9.85
N PRO A 649 -47.53 -25.88 10.94
CA PRO A 649 -48.05 -27.16 11.37
C PRO A 649 -48.97 -27.65 10.25
N ALA A 650 -48.61 -28.80 9.67
CA ALA A 650 -49.63 -29.62 9.04
C ALA A 650 -50.58 -30.08 10.15
N ASP A 651 -51.87 -29.99 9.85
CA ASP A 651 -53.00 -30.48 10.62
C ASP A 651 -53.56 -29.54 11.70
N GLY A 652 -54.81 -29.15 11.48
CA GLY A 652 -55.54 -28.18 12.27
C GLY A 652 -55.77 -28.63 13.70
N GLN A 653 -55.15 -27.90 14.64
CA GLN A 653 -55.68 -27.66 15.97
C GLN A 653 -55.35 -26.21 16.37
N ASP A 654 -56.40 -25.43 16.62
CA ASP A 654 -56.32 -24.11 17.24
C ASP A 654 -55.66 -24.24 18.62
N VAL A 655 -54.46 -23.68 18.75
CA VAL A 655 -53.83 -23.45 20.06
C VAL A 655 -53.83 -21.95 20.30
N ASP A 656 -54.74 -21.54 21.17
CA ASP A 656 -54.90 -20.20 21.72
C ASP A 656 -53.55 -19.64 22.24
N GLY A 657 -53.04 -18.56 21.61
CA GLY A 657 -51.76 -17.96 22.00
C GLY A 657 -51.19 -16.94 21.01
N GLY A 658 -51.96 -15.90 20.66
CA GLY A 658 -51.67 -14.89 19.61
C GLY A 658 -50.24 -14.31 19.57
N ASN A 659 -49.47 -14.75 18.57
CA ASN A 659 -48.23 -14.11 18.16
C ASN A 659 -48.31 -13.78 16.66
N THR A 660 -49.08 -12.75 16.33
CA THR A 660 -49.30 -12.32 14.95
C THR A 660 -48.04 -11.65 14.39
N THR A 661 -47.56 -12.14 13.25
CA THR A 661 -46.38 -11.62 12.57
C THR A 661 -46.67 -10.28 11.90
N LEU A 662 -45.88 -9.24 12.20
CA LEU A 662 -46.01 -7.94 11.55
C LEU A 662 -45.37 -7.99 10.15
N ARG A 663 -46.21 -7.98 9.11
CA ARG A 663 -45.79 -7.89 7.71
C ARG A 663 -45.33 -6.49 7.33
N ILE A 664 -44.08 -6.35 6.87
CA ILE A 664 -43.47 -5.09 6.44
C ILE A 664 -43.00 -5.24 4.99
N ALA A 665 -43.42 -4.31 4.13
CA ALA A 665 -42.94 -4.22 2.76
C ALA A 665 -41.88 -3.12 2.64
N VAL A 666 -40.72 -3.45 2.11
CA VAL A 666 -39.65 -2.48 1.80
C VAL A 666 -39.58 -2.34 0.28
N ILE A 667 -39.68 -1.11 -0.22
CA ILE A 667 -39.66 -0.85 -1.66
C ILE A 667 -38.23 -0.84 -2.17
N ALA A 668 -37.91 -1.72 -3.12
CA ALA A 668 -36.58 -1.82 -3.70
C ALA A 668 -36.40 -0.76 -4.80
N LEU A 669 -35.56 0.24 -4.53
CA LEU A 669 -35.23 1.32 -5.46
C LEU A 669 -33.95 1.01 -6.23
N ARG A 670 -33.89 1.41 -7.50
CA ARG A 670 -32.70 1.17 -8.34
C ARG A 670 -31.50 1.99 -7.85
N HIS A 671 -31.74 3.22 -7.42
CA HIS A 671 -30.71 4.12 -6.90
C HIS A 671 -30.85 4.30 -5.39
N ILE A 672 -31.14 3.22 -4.65
CA ILE A 672 -31.31 3.25 -3.19
C ILE A 672 -30.10 3.93 -2.52
N SER A 673 -30.38 4.84 -1.59
CA SER A 673 -29.40 5.50 -0.75
C SER A 673 -29.50 5.00 0.68
N ASN A 674 -28.34 4.81 1.34
CA ASN A 674 -28.25 4.40 2.74
C ASN A 674 -29.17 3.22 3.10
N SER A 675 -29.07 2.10 2.37
CA SER A 675 -29.93 0.92 2.58
C SER A 675 -29.86 0.35 4.00
N THR A 676 -28.78 0.66 4.73
CA THR A 676 -28.60 0.30 6.15
C THR A 676 -29.61 0.93 7.10
N ASP A 677 -30.41 1.92 6.68
CA ASP A 677 -31.48 2.48 7.53
C ASP A 677 -32.54 1.43 7.91
N ILE A 678 -32.63 0.34 7.15
CA ILE A 678 -33.59 -0.76 7.36
C ILE A 678 -33.03 -1.83 8.32
N ASP A 679 -31.71 -1.89 8.49
CA ASP A 679 -31.02 -2.91 9.30
C ASP A 679 -31.56 -3.05 10.73
N PRO A 680 -31.98 -1.97 11.45
CA PRO A 680 -32.58 -2.11 12.78
C PRO A 680 -33.81 -3.03 12.85
N LEU A 681 -34.55 -3.20 11.74
CA LEU A 681 -35.72 -4.09 11.70
C LEU A 681 -35.33 -5.57 11.76
N LEU A 682 -34.11 -5.92 11.32
CA LEU A 682 -33.63 -7.30 11.37
C LEU A 682 -33.48 -7.82 12.81
N ALA A 683 -33.32 -6.91 13.78
CA ALA A 683 -33.21 -7.27 15.20
C ALA A 683 -34.58 -7.43 15.89
N VAL A 684 -35.70 -7.21 15.20
CA VAL A 684 -37.05 -7.27 15.78
C VAL A 684 -37.66 -8.65 15.54
N ASN A 685 -38.09 -9.30 16.63
CA ASN A 685 -38.74 -10.61 16.57
C ASN A 685 -40.16 -10.53 15.97
N ASN A 686 -40.63 -11.61 15.35
CA ASN A 686 -41.98 -11.76 14.78
C ASN A 686 -42.32 -10.75 13.66
N LEU A 687 -41.36 -10.47 12.77
CA LEU A 687 -41.56 -9.69 11.54
C LEU A 687 -41.54 -10.60 10.30
N ASP A 688 -42.37 -10.26 9.31
CA ASP A 688 -42.27 -10.77 7.93
C ASP A 688 -41.89 -9.58 7.04
N LEU A 689 -40.59 -9.37 6.87
CA LEU A 689 -40.02 -8.26 6.11
C LEU A 689 -39.69 -8.73 4.69
N ARG A 690 -40.30 -8.12 3.66
CA ARG A 690 -40.06 -8.50 2.25
C ARG A 690 -39.78 -7.30 1.36
N LEU A 691 -38.98 -7.54 0.33
CA LEU A 691 -38.64 -6.57 -0.72
C LEU A 691 -39.63 -6.65 -1.88
N PHE A 692 -40.02 -5.49 -2.41
CA PHE A 692 -40.98 -5.40 -3.52
C PHE A 692 -40.46 -4.51 -4.64
N VAL A 693 -40.57 -5.01 -5.87
CA VAL A 693 -40.32 -4.29 -7.14
C VAL A 693 -41.57 -4.24 -8.04
N ASN A 694 -42.64 -4.94 -7.66
CA ASN A 694 -43.86 -5.08 -8.46
C ASN A 694 -45.10 -4.72 -7.63
N GLY A 695 -46.00 -3.91 -8.20
CA GLY A 695 -47.20 -3.44 -7.51
C GLY A 695 -48.24 -4.51 -7.21
N SER A 696 -48.43 -5.53 -8.06
CA SER A 696 -49.43 -6.58 -7.81
C SER A 696 -49.04 -7.45 -6.62
N GLU A 697 -47.76 -7.83 -6.54
CA GLU A 697 -47.22 -8.60 -5.41
C GLU A 697 -47.33 -7.84 -4.09
N LEU A 698 -47.12 -6.52 -4.12
CA LEU A 698 -47.27 -5.67 -2.94
C LEU A 698 -48.71 -5.61 -2.44
N VAL A 699 -49.70 -5.57 -3.35
CA VAL A 699 -51.12 -5.61 -2.97
C VAL A 699 -51.47 -6.98 -2.38
N ASP A 700 -51.03 -8.06 -3.00
CA ASP A 700 -51.30 -9.43 -2.55
C ASP A 700 -50.67 -9.76 -1.19
N PHE A 701 -49.50 -9.17 -0.90
CA PHE A 701 -48.82 -9.34 0.39
C PHE A 701 -49.56 -8.68 1.57
N ASP A 702 -50.36 -7.64 1.29
CA ASP A 702 -51.18 -6.93 2.28
C ASP A 702 -50.39 -6.49 3.53
N PRO A 703 -49.37 -5.61 3.37
CA PRO A 703 -48.48 -5.21 4.45
C PRO A 703 -49.17 -4.35 5.51
N HIS A 704 -48.68 -4.42 6.75
CA HIS A 704 -49.08 -3.50 7.82
C HIS A 704 -48.29 -2.19 7.77
N LEU A 705 -47.05 -2.25 7.29
CA LEU A 705 -46.14 -1.13 7.15
C LEU A 705 -45.43 -1.20 5.79
N ILE A 706 -45.40 -0.09 5.06
CA ILE A 706 -44.60 0.07 3.84
C ILE A 706 -43.47 1.05 4.15
N ILE A 707 -42.23 0.71 3.78
CA ILE A 707 -41.07 1.59 3.92
C ILE A 707 -40.51 1.89 2.53
N ILE A 708 -40.42 3.18 2.20
CA ILE A 708 -39.78 3.69 0.99
C ILE A 708 -38.43 4.27 1.42
N PRO A 709 -37.31 3.61 1.10
CA PRO A 709 -35.97 4.08 1.50
C PRO A 709 -35.56 5.34 0.73
N GLY A 710 -34.39 5.89 1.08
CA GLY A 710 -33.81 7.01 0.36
C GLY A 710 -33.40 6.64 -1.07
N SER A 711 -33.33 7.65 -1.94
CA SER A 711 -32.83 7.51 -3.33
C SER A 711 -31.74 8.56 -3.60
N LYS A 712 -30.84 8.25 -4.55
CA LYS A 712 -29.87 9.20 -5.16
C LYS A 712 -30.36 9.79 -6.48
N ASN A 713 -31.45 9.28 -7.03
CA ASN A 713 -32.09 9.82 -8.21
C ASN A 713 -33.60 9.67 -8.05
N VAL A 714 -34.19 10.63 -7.34
CA VAL A 714 -35.55 10.52 -6.81
C VAL A 714 -36.58 10.52 -7.94
N ILE A 715 -36.39 11.37 -8.96
CA ILE A 715 -37.28 11.44 -10.12
C ILE A 715 -37.18 10.17 -10.97
N ALA A 716 -35.98 9.66 -11.24
CA ALA A 716 -35.82 8.44 -12.04
C ALA A 716 -36.39 7.21 -11.32
N ASP A 717 -36.13 7.05 -10.02
CA ASP A 717 -36.69 5.95 -9.23
C ASP A 717 -38.22 6.03 -9.15
N TYR A 718 -38.79 7.23 -8.98
CA TYR A 718 -40.24 7.38 -8.96
C TYR A 718 -40.90 6.96 -10.29
N ARG A 719 -40.31 7.30 -11.44
CA ARG A 719 -40.80 6.85 -12.76
C ARG A 719 -40.77 5.32 -12.90
N ILE A 720 -39.79 4.66 -12.29
CA ILE A 720 -39.75 3.19 -12.22
C ILE A 720 -40.89 2.65 -11.35
N LEU A 721 -41.16 3.27 -10.20
CA LEU A 721 -42.30 2.88 -9.35
C LEU A 721 -43.65 3.09 -10.06
N GLU A 722 -43.77 4.12 -10.88
CA GLU A 722 -44.97 4.39 -11.68
C GLU A 722 -45.17 3.32 -12.77
N SER A 723 -44.14 3.08 -13.59
CA SER A 723 -44.20 2.10 -14.68
C SER A 723 -44.34 0.64 -14.20
N SER A 724 -43.85 0.31 -13.01
CA SER A 724 -44.02 -1.02 -12.37
C SER A 724 -45.35 -1.19 -11.62
N GLY A 725 -46.16 -0.13 -11.52
CA GLY A 725 -47.42 -0.12 -10.78
C GLY A 725 -47.26 -0.11 -9.25
N VAL A 726 -46.04 -0.01 -8.73
CA VAL A 726 -45.76 0.05 -7.29
C VAL A 726 -46.32 1.32 -6.66
N SER A 727 -46.17 2.49 -7.32
CA SER A 727 -46.72 3.75 -6.76
C SER A 727 -48.25 3.68 -6.61
N ALA A 728 -48.96 3.12 -7.59
CA ALA A 728 -50.40 2.92 -7.54
C ALA A 728 -50.82 1.93 -6.44
N ALA A 729 -50.03 0.88 -6.20
CA ALA A 729 -50.25 -0.07 -5.13
C ALA A 729 -50.07 0.59 -3.74
N ILE A 730 -49.04 1.40 -3.56
CA ILE A 730 -48.80 2.17 -2.32
C ILE A 730 -49.98 3.13 -2.07
N SER A 731 -50.41 3.89 -3.08
CA SER A 731 -51.55 4.80 -2.93
C SER A 731 -52.85 4.06 -2.58
N ARG A 732 -53.08 2.87 -3.18
CA ARG A 732 -54.22 2.02 -2.82
C ARG A 732 -54.16 1.56 -1.36
N GLN A 733 -52.98 1.17 -0.89
CA GLN A 733 -52.77 0.74 0.50
C GLN A 733 -52.96 1.91 1.47
N ALA A 734 -52.47 3.11 1.14
CA ALA A 734 -52.69 4.33 1.92
C ALA A 734 -54.19 4.66 2.06
N LEU A 735 -54.91 4.65 0.93
CA LEU A 735 -56.36 4.94 0.88
C LEU A 735 -57.22 3.91 1.62
N SER A 736 -56.73 2.68 1.79
CA SER A 736 -57.45 1.66 2.58
C SER A 736 -57.58 2.04 4.06
N GLY A 737 -56.69 2.91 4.56
CA GLY A 737 -56.59 3.27 5.97
C GLY A 737 -56.08 2.14 6.87
N ARG A 738 -55.63 1.02 6.31
CA ARG A 738 -55.19 -0.17 7.05
C ARG A 738 -53.67 -0.33 7.09
N THR A 739 -52.91 0.54 6.46
CA THR A 739 -51.46 0.38 6.26
C THR A 739 -50.73 1.67 6.64
N ALA A 740 -49.67 1.56 7.44
CA ALA A 740 -48.77 2.66 7.74
C ALA A 740 -47.67 2.78 6.67
N ILE A 741 -47.17 3.99 6.45
CA ILE A 741 -46.16 4.26 5.43
C ILE A 741 -45.05 5.12 6.03
N LEU A 742 -43.80 4.73 5.83
CA LEU A 742 -42.62 5.53 6.15
C LEU A 742 -41.82 5.82 4.87
N GLY A 743 -41.67 7.09 4.51
CA GLY A 743 -40.70 7.55 3.52
C GLY A 743 -39.47 8.15 4.18
N ILE A 744 -38.26 7.73 3.77
CA ILE A 744 -37.00 8.27 4.27
C ILE A 744 -36.30 9.01 3.13
N CYS A 745 -35.91 10.27 3.34
CA CYS A 745 -35.18 11.12 2.41
C CYS A 745 -35.86 11.15 1.01
N GLY A 746 -35.25 10.58 -0.03
CA GLY A 746 -35.89 10.45 -1.35
C GLY A 746 -37.26 9.78 -1.30
N GLY A 747 -37.46 8.78 -0.45
CA GLY A 747 -38.76 8.17 -0.21
C GLY A 747 -39.78 9.13 0.41
N PHE A 748 -39.36 10.05 1.29
CA PHE A 748 -40.22 11.12 1.79
C PHE A 748 -40.63 12.06 0.66
N GLN A 749 -39.68 12.44 -0.21
CA GLN A 749 -39.95 13.31 -1.35
C GLN A 749 -40.96 12.68 -2.33
N MET A 750 -40.86 11.36 -2.58
CA MET A 750 -41.80 10.59 -3.42
C MET A 750 -43.23 10.53 -2.86
N LEU A 751 -43.42 10.67 -1.54
CA LEU A 751 -44.75 10.73 -0.94
C LEU A 751 -45.45 12.08 -1.20
N GLY A 752 -44.71 13.11 -1.59
CA GLY A 752 -45.21 14.46 -1.82
C GLY A 752 -46.09 14.60 -3.07
N ASN A 753 -46.52 15.84 -3.35
CA ASN A 753 -47.26 16.22 -4.55
C ASN A 753 -46.35 16.43 -5.75
N HIS A 754 -45.20 17.09 -5.55
CA HIS A 754 -44.34 17.55 -6.63
C HIS A 754 -42.87 17.50 -6.26
N ILE A 755 -42.03 17.09 -7.20
CA ILE A 755 -40.57 17.11 -7.12
C ILE A 755 -40.04 17.86 -8.34
N ALA A 756 -39.15 18.84 -8.15
CA ALA A 756 -38.52 19.58 -9.24
C ALA A 756 -37.00 19.60 -9.08
N ASP A 757 -36.27 19.36 -10.18
CA ASP A 757 -34.81 19.50 -10.27
C ASP A 757 -34.42 20.59 -11.28
N PRO A 758 -34.60 21.87 -10.93
CA PRO A 758 -34.36 22.98 -11.86
C PRO A 758 -32.89 23.12 -12.29
N LEU A 759 -31.96 22.59 -11.49
CA LEU A 759 -30.52 22.73 -11.70
C LEU A 759 -29.85 21.46 -12.25
N GLY A 760 -30.57 20.35 -12.34
CA GLY A 760 -30.04 19.07 -12.80
C GLY A 760 -29.02 18.48 -11.83
N VAL A 761 -29.36 18.49 -10.54
CA VAL A 761 -28.53 17.93 -9.46
C VAL A 761 -28.48 16.40 -9.54
N GLU A 762 -29.62 15.77 -9.81
CA GLU A 762 -29.76 14.31 -9.94
C GLU A 762 -30.19 13.90 -11.36
N THR A 763 -30.90 14.76 -12.08
CA THR A 763 -31.43 14.53 -13.44
C THR A 763 -30.97 15.58 -14.44
N ASP A 764 -31.53 15.57 -15.66
CA ASP A 764 -31.32 16.67 -16.61
C ASP A 764 -31.90 17.99 -16.05
N PRO A 765 -31.26 19.15 -16.29
CA PRO A 765 -31.74 20.43 -15.77
C PRO A 765 -33.17 20.76 -16.20
N GLY A 766 -34.03 21.10 -15.24
CA GLY A 766 -35.43 21.49 -15.47
C GLY A 766 -36.42 20.33 -15.43
N GLU A 767 -35.98 19.12 -15.10
CA GLU A 767 -36.90 18.00 -14.87
C GLU A 767 -37.86 18.27 -13.70
N THR A 768 -39.11 17.85 -13.87
CA THR A 768 -40.13 17.91 -12.82
C THR A 768 -41.00 16.65 -12.84
N CYS A 769 -41.61 16.33 -11.71
CA CYS A 769 -42.41 15.13 -11.53
C CYS A 769 -43.59 15.38 -10.57
N THR A 770 -44.79 14.93 -10.95
CA THR A 770 -45.92 14.80 -10.04
C THR A 770 -45.80 13.48 -9.28
N ALA A 771 -45.57 13.58 -7.98
CA ALA A 771 -45.32 12.43 -7.10
C ALA A 771 -46.64 11.83 -6.57
N MET A 772 -46.61 10.95 -5.55
CA MET A 772 -47.80 10.16 -5.17
C MET A 772 -48.98 11.00 -4.63
N GLY A 773 -48.71 12.21 -4.13
CA GLY A 773 -49.70 13.09 -3.53
C GLY A 773 -50.27 12.57 -2.21
N LEU A 774 -49.51 11.74 -1.49
CA LEU A 774 -49.91 11.16 -0.21
C LEU A 774 -49.62 12.08 0.97
N LEU A 775 -48.66 12.99 0.83
CA LEU A 775 -48.40 14.10 1.72
C LEU A 775 -48.49 15.40 0.91
N PRO A 776 -49.10 16.47 1.46
CA PRO A 776 -49.17 17.78 0.80
C PRO A 776 -47.83 18.52 0.92
N VAL A 777 -46.80 17.93 0.33
CA VAL A 777 -45.39 18.34 0.38
C VAL A 777 -44.90 18.59 -1.03
N SER A 778 -44.23 19.71 -1.26
CA SER A 778 -43.55 19.98 -2.54
C SER A 778 -42.05 20.09 -2.30
N THR A 779 -41.24 19.44 -3.13
CA THR A 779 -39.79 19.39 -2.97
C THR A 779 -39.09 20.01 -4.18
N ILE A 780 -38.12 20.88 -3.93
CA ILE A 780 -37.22 21.43 -4.96
C ILE A 780 -35.80 20.96 -4.64
N LEU A 781 -35.16 20.22 -5.55
CA LEU A 781 -33.75 19.85 -5.46
C LEU A 781 -32.88 21.10 -5.65
N GLN A 782 -31.89 21.27 -4.78
CA GLN A 782 -31.00 22.44 -4.73
C GLN A 782 -29.54 21.99 -4.83
N GLU A 783 -28.68 22.86 -5.36
CA GLU A 783 -27.23 22.59 -5.52
C GLU A 783 -26.55 22.34 -4.16
N GLY A 784 -26.99 23.05 -3.11
CA GLY A 784 -26.52 22.85 -1.74
C GLY A 784 -26.98 21.52 -1.16
N LYS A 785 -26.03 20.74 -0.62
CA LYS A 785 -26.31 19.50 0.11
C LYS A 785 -26.42 19.79 1.61
N THR A 786 -27.50 19.33 2.24
CA THR A 786 -27.64 19.40 3.69
C THR A 786 -26.95 18.20 4.32
N THR A 787 -25.92 18.44 5.14
CA THR A 787 -25.19 17.40 5.89
C THR A 787 -25.06 17.78 7.35
N VAL A 788 -26.05 17.41 8.18
CA VAL A 788 -26.09 17.84 9.58
C VAL A 788 -26.61 16.72 10.49
N ARG A 789 -25.96 16.52 11.65
CA ARG A 789 -26.51 15.68 12.72
C ARG A 789 -27.62 16.41 13.46
N ARG A 790 -28.72 15.72 13.75
CA ARG A 790 -29.89 16.27 14.44
C ARG A 790 -30.21 15.48 15.69
N ARG A 791 -30.73 16.20 16.68
CA ARG A 791 -31.35 15.63 17.87
C ARG A 791 -32.67 16.35 18.08
N THR A 792 -33.76 15.60 18.04
CA THR A 792 -35.13 16.11 18.02
C THR A 792 -36.05 15.18 18.82
N ARG A 793 -37.35 15.43 18.85
CA ARG A 793 -38.41 14.55 19.37
C ARG A 793 -39.57 14.56 18.39
N LEU A 794 -40.50 13.61 18.53
CA LEU A 794 -41.76 13.74 17.79
C LEU A 794 -42.49 15.01 18.21
N SER A 795 -43.23 15.62 17.28
CA SER A 795 -43.96 16.87 17.52
C SER A 795 -45.05 16.75 18.61
N ASP A 796 -45.52 15.54 18.87
CA ASP A 796 -46.46 15.19 19.94
C ASP A 796 -45.77 14.77 21.25
N GLY A 797 -44.43 14.84 21.33
CA GLY A 797 -43.61 14.57 22.51
C GLY A 797 -42.79 13.28 22.40
N GLY A 798 -42.41 12.70 23.55
CA GLY A 798 -41.67 11.43 23.60
C GLY A 798 -40.17 11.56 23.80
N ALA A 799 -39.43 10.47 23.57
CA ALA A 799 -37.98 10.39 23.81
C ALA A 799 -37.18 11.16 22.74
N ALA A 800 -35.92 11.51 23.08
CA ALA A 800 -35.02 12.13 22.11
C ALA A 800 -34.70 11.14 20.98
N ILE A 801 -34.75 11.64 19.75
CA ILE A 801 -34.47 10.95 18.50
C ILE A 801 -33.23 11.59 17.91
N GLU A 802 -32.24 10.77 17.59
CA GLU A 802 -30.99 11.21 16.99
C GLU A 802 -30.84 10.63 15.59
N GLY A 803 -30.26 11.41 14.69
CA GLY A 803 -29.98 10.97 13.33
C GLY A 803 -29.22 12.03 12.56
N TYR A 804 -29.26 11.95 11.24
CA TYR A 804 -28.60 12.93 10.39
C TYR A 804 -29.35 13.17 9.08
N GLU A 805 -29.24 14.39 8.58
CA GLU A 805 -29.69 14.78 7.25
C GLU A 805 -28.52 14.61 6.27
N ILE A 806 -28.75 13.96 5.11
CA ILE A 806 -27.78 13.87 4.01
C ILE A 806 -28.47 13.89 2.65
N HIS A 807 -29.03 15.03 2.28
CA HIS A 807 -29.94 15.11 1.14
C HIS A 807 -29.71 16.36 0.29
N HIS A 808 -30.20 16.28 -0.94
CA HIS A 808 -30.39 17.43 -1.81
C HIS A 808 -31.87 17.82 -1.79
N GLY A 809 -32.10 19.12 -1.70
CA GLY A 809 -33.42 19.70 -1.82
C GLY A 809 -34.06 20.14 -0.52
N LYS A 810 -35.12 20.93 -0.68
CA LYS A 810 -35.90 21.49 0.40
C LYS A 810 -37.37 21.20 0.14
N SER A 811 -38.04 20.65 1.15
CA SER A 811 -39.48 20.41 1.12
C SER A 811 -40.22 21.54 1.80
N GLU A 812 -41.33 21.96 1.20
CA GLU A 812 -42.26 22.94 1.75
C GLU A 812 -43.59 22.26 2.08
N TYR A 813 -44.08 22.48 3.30
CA TYR A 813 -45.35 21.98 3.84
C TYR A 813 -45.79 22.84 5.03
N SER A 814 -47.03 22.65 5.48
CA SER A 814 -47.62 23.37 6.62
C SER A 814 -47.03 22.91 7.96
N ASP A 815 -46.76 23.84 8.88
CA ASP A 815 -46.31 23.58 10.25
C ASP A 815 -47.20 22.57 11.00
N SER A 816 -48.49 22.49 10.65
CA SER A 816 -49.44 21.53 11.23
C SER A 816 -49.13 20.05 10.91
N LEU A 817 -48.20 19.80 9.97
CA LEU A 817 -47.81 18.47 9.53
C LEU A 817 -46.46 18.05 10.09
N GLU A 818 -45.77 18.90 10.87
CA GLU A 818 -44.45 18.58 11.39
C GLU A 818 -44.45 17.24 12.15
N LEU A 819 -43.58 16.31 11.74
CA LEU A 819 -43.37 15.03 12.40
C LEU A 819 -42.52 15.22 13.67
N PHE A 820 -41.64 16.22 13.66
CA PHE A 820 -40.67 16.47 14.71
C PHE A 820 -40.84 17.85 15.35
N ASP A 821 -40.27 18.06 16.53
CA ASP A 821 -40.21 19.37 17.19
C ASP A 821 -39.15 20.32 16.59
N ASP A 822 -38.32 19.82 15.68
CA ASP A 822 -37.37 20.56 14.86
C ASP A 822 -37.94 20.73 13.43
N PRO A 823 -38.37 21.96 13.05
CA PRO A 823 -39.11 22.19 11.81
C PRO A 823 -38.36 21.77 10.55
N GLY A 824 -39.10 21.24 9.57
CA GLY A 824 -38.56 20.89 8.27
C GLY A 824 -37.94 19.48 8.18
N LEU A 825 -37.77 18.76 9.30
CA LEU A 825 -37.17 17.42 9.31
C LEU A 825 -38.08 16.29 8.83
N GLY A 826 -39.40 16.52 8.77
CA GLY A 826 -40.33 15.51 8.30
C GLY A 826 -41.77 15.93 8.46
N ALA A 827 -42.64 15.31 7.65
CA ALA A 827 -44.08 15.53 7.71
C ALA A 827 -44.82 14.25 8.09
N ARG A 828 -45.89 14.38 8.87
CA ARG A 828 -46.81 13.30 9.23
C ARG A 828 -48.25 13.71 8.94
N GLN A 829 -48.94 12.88 8.18
CA GLN A 829 -50.39 12.98 8.01
C GLN A 829 -51.01 11.60 8.24
N GLN A 830 -51.81 11.48 9.31
CA GLN A 830 -52.40 10.19 9.72
C GLN A 830 -51.32 9.11 9.88
N SER A 831 -51.42 7.99 9.17
CA SER A 831 -50.47 6.87 9.19
C SER A 831 -49.34 7.00 8.16
N ILE A 832 -49.20 8.15 7.51
CA ILE A 832 -48.17 8.42 6.49
C ILE A 832 -47.12 9.34 7.10
N TRP A 833 -45.90 8.81 7.21
CA TRP A 833 -44.76 9.42 7.88
C TRP A 833 -43.66 9.63 6.85
N GLY A 834 -43.10 10.83 6.80
CA GLY A 834 -42.00 11.17 5.91
C GLY A 834 -40.92 11.93 6.67
N THR A 835 -39.65 11.58 6.48
CA THR A 835 -38.55 12.25 7.18
C THR A 835 -37.27 12.36 6.36
N TYR A 836 -36.51 13.43 6.56
CA TYR A 836 -35.13 13.59 6.08
C TYR A 836 -34.07 12.96 7.01
N LEU A 837 -34.48 12.49 8.18
CA LEU A 837 -33.58 11.97 9.20
C LEU A 837 -33.22 10.50 8.90
N HIS A 838 -32.01 10.29 8.40
CA HIS A 838 -31.40 8.96 8.32
C HIS A 838 -30.99 8.47 9.71
N GLY A 839 -30.95 7.14 9.90
CA GLY A 839 -30.73 6.50 11.20
C GLY A 839 -31.95 6.55 12.14
N VAL A 840 -33.10 7.06 11.70
CA VAL A 840 -34.28 7.23 12.57
C VAL A 840 -34.76 5.91 13.19
N LEU A 841 -34.66 4.78 12.46
CA LEU A 841 -35.01 3.44 12.95
C LEU A 841 -34.00 2.86 13.95
N GLU A 842 -32.80 3.44 14.07
CA GLU A 842 -31.84 3.09 15.13
C GLU A 842 -32.36 3.56 16.51
N ASN A 843 -33.34 4.49 16.54
CA ASN A 843 -34.00 4.98 17.75
C ASN A 843 -35.18 4.08 18.11
N ARG A 844 -35.05 3.34 19.22
CA ARG A 844 -36.07 2.37 19.67
C ARG A 844 -37.43 3.01 19.94
N SER A 845 -37.48 4.24 20.46
CA SER A 845 -38.74 4.96 20.68
C SER A 845 -39.49 5.18 19.37
N PHE A 846 -38.82 5.78 18.38
CA PHE A 846 -39.41 6.02 17.08
C PHE A 846 -39.86 4.73 16.40
N LEU A 847 -39.02 3.69 16.42
CA LEU A 847 -39.35 2.39 15.85
C LEU A 847 -40.60 1.78 16.51
N ASN A 848 -40.70 1.86 17.84
CA ASN A 848 -41.87 1.39 18.58
C ASN A 848 -43.13 2.19 18.25
N ASP A 849 -43.02 3.51 18.12
CA ASP A 849 -44.15 4.39 17.79
C ASP A 849 -44.65 4.11 16.37
N LEU A 850 -43.74 3.89 15.42
CA LEU A 850 -44.07 3.49 14.05
C LEU A 850 -44.78 2.13 14.00
N ILE A 851 -44.23 1.12 14.70
CA ILE A 851 -44.84 -0.21 14.77
C ILE A 851 -46.21 -0.16 15.46
N SER A 852 -46.33 0.62 16.54
CA SER A 852 -47.59 0.81 17.24
C SER A 852 -48.63 1.48 16.34
N SER A 853 -48.21 2.49 15.57
CA SER A 853 -49.06 3.13 14.56
C SER A 853 -49.54 2.14 13.51
N ALA A 854 -48.68 1.24 13.01
CA ALA A 854 -49.07 0.22 12.04
C ALA A 854 -50.07 -0.78 12.62
N ARG A 855 -49.85 -1.24 13.86
CA ARG A 855 -50.76 -2.17 14.57
C ARG A 855 -52.12 -1.55 14.86
N ALA A 856 -52.17 -0.26 15.20
CA ALA A 856 -53.41 0.43 15.54
C ALA A 856 -54.40 0.52 14.36
N LEU A 857 -53.93 0.42 13.11
CA LEU A 857 -54.77 0.41 11.91
C LEU A 857 -55.46 -0.94 11.67
N ARG A 858 -54.98 -2.01 12.32
CA ARG A 858 -55.51 -3.38 12.20
C ARG A 858 -55.61 -4.05 13.58
N PRO A 859 -56.48 -3.54 14.48
CA PRO A 859 -56.59 -4.07 15.84
C PRO A 859 -57.03 -5.54 15.87
N ASP A 860 -57.75 -6.00 14.85
CA ASP A 860 -58.19 -7.40 14.71
C ASP A 860 -57.02 -8.36 14.49
N ASP A 861 -55.95 -7.89 13.82
CA ASP A 861 -54.73 -8.68 13.59
C ASP A 861 -53.88 -8.74 14.87
N PHE A 862 -54.05 -7.82 15.83
CA PHE A 862 -53.27 -7.73 17.06
C PHE A 862 -54.15 -7.58 18.32
N PRO A 863 -54.83 -8.65 18.77
CA PRO A 863 -55.76 -8.58 19.92
C PRO A 863 -55.06 -8.11 21.21
N ALA A 864 -55.75 -7.27 21.99
CA ALA A 864 -55.20 -6.48 23.11
C ALA A 864 -54.37 -7.23 24.17
N ARG A 865 -54.48 -8.56 24.29
CA ARG A 865 -53.63 -9.39 25.16
C ARG A 865 -52.18 -9.57 24.64
N SER A 866 -51.91 -9.36 23.35
CA SER A 866 -50.56 -9.44 22.75
C SER A 866 -49.75 -8.12 22.85
N LEU A 867 -50.45 -6.99 22.98
CA LEU A 867 -49.87 -5.65 23.13
C LEU A 867 -49.09 -5.49 24.45
N LEU A 868 -49.58 -6.08 25.55
CA LEU A 868 -48.92 -6.03 26.87
C LEU A 868 -47.77 -7.05 27.01
N ASN A 869 -47.86 -8.22 26.37
CA ASN A 869 -46.86 -9.29 26.52
C ASN A 869 -45.63 -9.13 25.62
N SER A 870 -45.73 -8.46 24.47
CA SER A 870 -44.60 -8.24 23.56
C SER A 870 -43.67 -7.11 24.01
N LEU A 871 -44.18 -6.16 24.80
CA LEU A 871 -43.38 -5.09 25.43
C LEU A 871 -42.69 -5.55 26.72
N ALA A 872 -43.26 -6.56 27.42
CA ALA A 872 -42.77 -7.01 28.73
C ALA A 872 -41.69 -8.11 28.69
N ARG A 873 -41.50 -8.84 27.59
CA ARG A 873 -40.54 -9.98 27.51
C ARG A 873 -39.11 -9.62 27.08
N ASN A 874 -38.69 -8.37 27.27
CA ASN A 874 -37.34 -7.90 26.96
C ASN A 874 -36.50 -7.53 28.20
N GLU A 875 -36.90 -7.94 29.40
CA GLU A 875 -36.05 -7.80 30.60
C GLU A 875 -35.30 -9.11 30.88
N PRO A 876 -33.95 -9.12 30.85
CA PRO A 876 -33.20 -9.85 31.86
C PRO A 876 -33.27 -9.07 33.19
N ASP A 877 -33.51 -9.78 34.29
CA ASP A 877 -33.64 -9.25 35.65
C ASP A 877 -32.54 -8.25 36.08
N GLU A 878 -32.98 -7.21 36.83
CA GLU A 878 -32.27 -6.26 37.74
C GLU A 878 -31.55 -4.98 37.22
N PRO A 879 -31.40 -3.91 38.06
CA PRO A 879 -32.40 -3.19 38.84
C PRO A 879 -32.48 -1.67 38.46
N LYS A 880 -33.58 -1.04 38.89
CA LYS A 880 -34.01 0.35 38.65
C LYS A 880 -32.90 1.42 38.54
N GLY A 881 -32.66 1.85 37.31
CA GLY A 881 -32.07 3.14 36.93
C GLY A 881 -32.60 3.52 35.53
N GLN A 882 -33.09 4.74 35.36
CA GLN A 882 -33.85 5.23 34.19
C GLN A 882 -33.24 4.77 32.83
N PRO A 883 -34.03 4.16 31.92
CA PRO A 883 -33.51 3.77 30.61
C PRO A 883 -33.46 4.98 29.68
N GLY A 884 -32.25 5.43 29.36
CA GLY A 884 -31.95 6.40 28.31
C GLY A 884 -31.76 5.74 26.93
N PRO A 885 -31.36 6.52 25.90
CA PRO A 885 -31.20 6.10 24.49
C PRO A 885 -30.17 4.98 24.22
N ASP A 886 -29.60 4.36 25.25
CA ASP A 886 -28.44 3.48 25.17
C ASP A 886 -28.70 2.07 24.64
N ALA A 887 -29.92 1.54 24.54
CA ALA A 887 -30.10 0.10 24.34
C ALA A 887 -29.64 -0.45 22.97
N ALA A 888 -29.82 0.29 21.87
CA ALA A 888 -29.34 -0.10 20.53
C ALA A 888 -27.83 0.16 20.35
N VAL A 889 -27.32 1.22 20.99
CA VAL A 889 -25.88 1.48 21.10
C VAL A 889 -25.21 0.35 21.91
N ARG A 890 -25.83 -0.10 23.01
CA ARG A 890 -25.39 -1.25 23.81
C ARG A 890 -25.38 -2.54 23.02
N SER A 891 -26.29 -2.78 22.06
CA SER A 891 -26.26 -4.01 21.25
C SER A 891 -25.11 -4.03 20.24
N LEU A 892 -24.77 -2.88 19.64
CA LEU A 892 -23.68 -2.82 18.67
C LEU A 892 -22.30 -2.72 19.34
N GLU A 893 -22.20 -2.02 20.48
CA GLU A 893 -21.01 -2.09 21.35
C GLU A 893 -20.76 -3.53 21.83
N ALA A 894 -21.80 -4.23 22.29
CA ALA A 894 -21.69 -5.63 22.68
C ALA A 894 -21.32 -6.55 21.51
N ALA A 895 -21.82 -6.27 20.29
CA ALA A 895 -21.43 -7.01 19.09
C ALA A 895 -19.95 -6.79 18.75
N LEU A 896 -19.44 -5.55 18.86
CA LEU A 896 -18.02 -5.23 18.67
C LEU A 896 -17.15 -5.90 19.73
N ASP A 897 -17.56 -5.85 21.01
CA ASP A 897 -16.85 -6.53 22.09
C ASP A 897 -16.79 -8.04 21.86
N ARG A 898 -17.92 -8.69 21.57
CA ARG A 898 -17.98 -10.12 21.26
C ARG A 898 -17.09 -10.48 20.08
N PHE A 899 -17.18 -9.73 18.97
CA PHE A 899 -16.39 -10.01 17.78
C PHE A 899 -14.89 -9.81 18.03
N SER A 900 -14.51 -8.83 18.84
CA SER A 900 -13.11 -8.61 19.25
C SER A 900 -12.56 -9.75 20.14
N LEU A 901 -13.40 -10.34 21.00
CA LEU A 901 -13.01 -11.49 21.81
C LEU A 901 -12.76 -12.73 20.94
N ILE A 902 -13.63 -12.98 19.96
CA ILE A 902 -13.41 -14.07 18.98
C ILE A 902 -12.13 -13.79 18.18
N PHE A 903 -11.90 -12.53 17.78
CA PHE A 903 -10.66 -12.17 17.09
C PHE A 903 -9.42 -12.42 17.93
N GLU A 904 -9.43 -12.06 19.22
CA GLU A 904 -8.33 -12.33 20.17
C GLU A 904 -8.10 -13.83 20.41
N GLU A 905 -9.13 -14.66 20.30
CA GLU A 905 -9.02 -16.12 20.47
C GLU A 905 -8.33 -16.78 19.26
N HIS A 906 -8.52 -16.23 18.06
CA HIS A 906 -8.13 -16.87 16.79
C HIS A 906 -7.00 -16.15 16.04
N VAL A 907 -6.60 -14.97 16.50
CA VAL A 907 -5.55 -14.14 15.89
C VAL A 907 -4.62 -13.64 16.98
N ASP A 908 -3.31 -13.77 16.77
CA ASP A 908 -2.31 -13.32 17.74
C ASP A 908 -2.22 -11.77 17.73
N VAL A 909 -3.03 -11.14 18.58
CA VAL A 909 -3.09 -9.67 18.70
C VAL A 909 -1.78 -9.08 19.20
N ASP A 910 -1.07 -9.78 20.08
CA ASP A 910 0.18 -9.28 20.65
C ASP A 910 1.29 -9.31 19.58
N GLU A 911 1.32 -10.34 18.73
CA GLU A 911 2.20 -10.38 17.56
C GLU A 911 1.86 -9.28 16.55
N LEU A 912 0.58 -9.01 16.27
CA LEU A 912 0.18 -7.88 15.40
C LEU A 912 0.65 -6.52 15.95
N ILE A 913 0.55 -6.32 17.28
CA ILE A 913 1.07 -5.12 17.95
C ILE A 913 2.60 -5.06 17.85
N SER A 914 3.28 -6.18 18.07
CA SER A 914 4.74 -6.29 17.96
C SER A 914 5.25 -5.94 16.56
N ILE A 915 4.65 -6.54 15.52
CA ILE A 915 4.96 -6.32 14.11
C ILE A 915 4.83 -4.85 13.72
N SER A 916 3.82 -4.13 14.25
CA SER A 916 3.62 -2.70 14.00
C SER A 916 4.73 -1.79 14.56
N GLY A 917 5.64 -2.35 15.37
CA GLY A 917 6.69 -1.62 16.07
C GLY A 917 6.20 -0.84 17.30
N TYR A 918 4.98 -1.12 17.79
CA TYR A 918 4.45 -0.47 18.98
C TYR A 918 5.22 -0.90 20.23
N ARG A 919 5.99 0.02 20.79
CA ARG A 919 6.62 -0.13 22.11
C ARG A 919 5.78 0.72 23.06
N GLY A 920 4.92 0.07 23.84
CA GLY A 920 4.15 0.76 24.88
C GLY A 920 5.08 1.57 25.79
N ASP A 921 4.56 2.60 26.45
CA ASP A 921 5.32 3.32 27.47
C ASP A 921 5.64 2.33 28.60
N GLN A 922 6.83 1.73 28.56
CA GLN A 922 7.46 1.14 29.73
C GLN A 922 7.90 2.29 30.62
N SER A 923 6.96 2.83 31.40
CA SER A 923 7.24 3.71 32.53
C SER A 923 7.72 2.91 33.74
#